data_AF-A0A7C3EVY6-F1
#
_entry.id   AF-A0A7C3EVY6-F1
#
_cell.length_a   1.000
_cell.length_b   1.000
_cell.length_c   1.000
_cell.angle_alpha   90.00
_cell.angle_beta   90.00
_cell.angle_gamma   90.00
#
_symmetry.space_group_name_H-M   'P 1'
#
loop_
_entity.id
_entity.type
_entity.pdbx_description
1 polymer ?
#
loop_
_entity_poly.entity_id
_entity_poly.type
_entity_poly.pdbx_seq_one_letter_code
_entity_poly.pdbx_strand_id
1 'polypeptide(L)'
;MTLRERVVWTLAANALAAAGAAAAAGDAPKAVGIVSHVKVLSDKVEDVSSLDAWRKSFIKDGMSDREKALAVWESVVRFQHQDAPPVEFLQLENAVLDAIKMFNVYGYSMCGNAASHVQSLARAAGLEARGWTIQAHVVPEVSWGGKWHLLDASLINYFPKPDGDLASVEEIAAAIKDWYEKNPGFKGDDAKLRKFHAENGWTGWKRGPALLANCPFYDATGWLPAKTHGWYSTMQEYDGSMLFAYECGYTVGYQVNVQLRSGERLTRNWGHKGLHVNQDGAGGAPGCLAMKPGEKFMVYTPRYGDLANGRVGNGTLEYEPPLTDGSLAAAALTCENLGFQGEGKTGPALFVKDAAKPATLVLRMPSSYVCLGGELTLMALVGAGGEVVVAFSDNNGLDWKEIGKFTASGDQKLDLKPHVYRRYDYRLKFTLKGAGTGLDALKIAHDIQHSQRPLPALDRGENTITFCAEPPEGTITIEGSTDPKNKGKQVLYTDFHPERKNIKDDLLVLSAATGEVTFPVETPGDITRLRVGIYYRARDPKDSWDIAASFDGGKTWQPIGRCEGPTRNHGKYFVLDQVPANTKSALVRYTGAQRTVAMIYQTRIDADYLEPHGGFRPVKVTYTWDEGGAEKRDVHVASKPTETYKITCASKPTMKSLVVELAE
;
A
#
# COMPACT_ATOMS: atom_id res chain seq x y z
N MET A 1 6.19 -16.36 -81.86
CA MET A 1 6.84 -15.69 -80.71
C MET A 1 6.80 -16.68 -79.55
N THR A 2 7.92 -17.29 -79.14
CA THR A 2 9.04 -16.69 -78.36
C THR A 2 8.57 -16.16 -77.01
N LEU A 3 9.28 -16.28 -75.90
CA LEU A 3 10.46 -16.99 -75.40
C LEU A 3 10.73 -16.25 -74.07
N ARG A 4 11.30 -16.89 -73.04
CA ARG A 4 11.55 -16.34 -71.68
C ARG A 4 10.29 -16.29 -70.78
N GLU A 5 10.28 -16.89 -69.59
CA GLU A 5 11.30 -17.69 -68.88
C GLU A 5 10.66 -18.82 -68.05
N ARG A 6 11.25 -20.02 -68.08
CA ARG A 6 10.90 -21.18 -67.24
C ARG A 6 12.11 -21.56 -66.37
N VAL A 7 12.20 -21.05 -65.15
CA VAL A 7 13.18 -21.37 -64.09
C VAL A 7 12.52 -21.01 -62.74
N VAL A 8 12.29 -21.86 -61.74
CA VAL A 8 12.37 -23.34 -61.58
C VAL A 8 10.99 -23.85 -61.11
N TRP A 9 10.63 -25.11 -61.38
CA TRP A 9 9.48 -25.79 -60.76
C TRP A 9 9.78 -27.29 -60.51
N THR A 10 10.72 -27.60 -59.62
CA THR A 10 10.90 -28.98 -59.11
C THR A 10 11.55 -28.99 -57.72
N LEU A 11 10.74 -28.98 -56.65
CA LEU A 11 11.03 -29.51 -55.29
C LEU A 11 9.90 -29.11 -54.31
N ALA A 12 8.66 -29.47 -54.64
CA ALA A 12 7.48 -29.21 -53.79
C ALA A 12 6.46 -30.36 -53.87
N ALA A 13 6.96 -31.60 -53.76
CA ALA A 13 6.15 -32.82 -53.84
C ALA A 13 6.75 -33.93 -52.96
N ASN A 14 6.80 -33.69 -51.63
CA ASN A 14 6.95 -34.71 -50.58
C ASN A 14 6.76 -34.09 -49.17
N ALA A 15 5.70 -33.30 -48.97
CA ALA A 15 5.37 -32.69 -47.67
C ALA A 15 3.86 -32.56 -47.38
N LEU A 16 3.00 -33.27 -48.11
CA LEU A 16 1.55 -33.34 -47.86
C LEU A 16 1.11 -34.79 -47.55
N ALA A 17 1.61 -35.33 -46.43
CA ALA A 17 1.15 -36.62 -45.88
C ALA A 17 1.36 -36.74 -44.35
N ALA A 18 1.36 -35.62 -43.62
CA ALA A 18 1.51 -35.60 -42.15
C ALA A 18 0.59 -34.58 -41.42
N ALA A 19 -0.35 -33.97 -42.14
CA ALA A 19 -1.36 -33.07 -41.57
C ALA A 19 -2.64 -33.87 -41.24
N GLY A 20 -2.65 -34.58 -40.11
CA GLY A 20 -3.76 -35.49 -39.79
C GLY A 20 -3.74 -36.21 -38.44
N ALA A 21 -2.98 -35.72 -37.45
CA ALA A 21 -3.01 -36.28 -36.09
C ALA A 21 -2.55 -35.28 -35.00
N ALA A 22 -2.94 -34.00 -35.11
CA ALA A 22 -2.91 -33.10 -33.97
C ALA A 22 -4.12 -33.39 -33.05
N ALA A 23 -4.13 -34.60 -32.48
CA ALA A 23 -5.07 -34.94 -31.43
C ALA A 23 -4.81 -34.03 -30.22
N ALA A 24 -5.88 -33.57 -29.58
CA ALA A 24 -5.78 -32.65 -28.46
C ALA A 24 -4.89 -33.23 -27.35
N ALA A 25 -3.69 -32.67 -27.21
CA ALA A 25 -3.00 -32.66 -25.94
C ALA A 25 -3.86 -31.78 -25.03
N GLY A 26 -4.75 -32.39 -24.25
CA GLY A 26 -5.38 -31.70 -23.14
C GLY A 26 -4.26 -31.27 -22.20
N ASP A 27 -4.11 -29.96 -22.00
CA ASP A 27 -3.16 -29.44 -21.01
C ASP A 27 -3.40 -30.15 -19.69
N ALA A 28 -2.37 -30.84 -19.19
CA ALA A 28 -2.39 -31.33 -17.82
C ALA A 28 -2.67 -30.13 -16.91
N PRO A 29 -3.60 -30.21 -15.94
CA PRO A 29 -3.99 -29.06 -15.13
C PRO A 29 -2.76 -28.37 -14.55
N LYS A 30 -2.55 -27.10 -14.93
CA LYS A 30 -1.42 -26.30 -14.44
C LYS A 30 -1.45 -26.31 -12.91
N ALA A 31 -0.39 -26.84 -12.29
CA ALA A 31 -0.30 -26.87 -10.84
C ALA A 31 -0.36 -25.43 -10.29
N VAL A 32 -1.36 -25.15 -9.45
CA VAL A 32 -1.57 -23.84 -8.84
C VAL A 32 -0.56 -23.65 -7.71
N GLY A 33 0.46 -22.85 -7.96
CA GLY A 33 1.51 -22.50 -7.00
C GLY A 33 1.14 -21.32 -6.09
N ILE A 34 0.30 -20.40 -6.59
CA ILE A 34 -0.02 -19.12 -5.93
C ILE A 34 -1.53 -18.85 -5.99
N VAL A 35 -2.12 -18.47 -4.87
CA VAL A 35 -3.46 -17.86 -4.79
C VAL A 35 -3.30 -16.39 -4.43
N SER A 36 -3.66 -15.47 -5.32
CA SER A 36 -3.57 -14.03 -5.10
C SER A 36 -4.87 -13.42 -4.55
N HIS A 37 -4.79 -12.15 -4.13
CA HIS A 37 -5.94 -11.33 -3.73
C HIS A 37 -6.82 -11.97 -2.65
N VAL A 38 -6.20 -12.71 -1.71
CA VAL A 38 -6.89 -13.39 -0.61
C VAL A 38 -7.46 -12.37 0.37
N LYS A 39 -8.78 -12.16 0.29
CA LYS A 39 -9.56 -11.26 1.15
C LYS A 39 -10.49 -12.06 2.03
N VAL A 40 -10.59 -11.63 3.29
CA VAL A 40 -11.61 -12.05 4.24
C VAL A 40 -12.28 -10.76 4.70
N LEU A 41 -13.59 -10.67 4.48
CA LEU A 41 -14.41 -9.48 4.74
C LEU A 41 -15.51 -9.83 5.74
N SER A 42 -15.93 -8.87 6.54
CA SER A 42 -17.05 -8.98 7.49
C SER A 42 -18.11 -7.95 7.12
N ASP A 43 -19.39 -8.29 7.24
CA ASP A 43 -20.51 -7.34 7.06
C ASP A 43 -20.53 -6.19 8.08
N LYS A 44 -19.63 -6.21 9.07
CA LYS A 44 -19.47 -5.14 10.07
C LYS A 44 -18.39 -4.11 9.74
N VAL A 45 -17.58 -4.33 8.69
CA VAL A 45 -16.41 -3.49 8.36
C VAL A 45 -16.35 -3.22 6.86
N GLU A 46 -16.23 -1.95 6.48
CA GLU A 46 -16.13 -1.56 5.06
C GLU A 46 -14.82 -2.03 4.41
N ASP A 47 -14.89 -2.57 3.19
CA ASP A 47 -13.70 -2.97 2.43
C ASP A 47 -12.99 -1.71 1.90
N VAL A 48 -11.74 -1.54 2.32
CA VAL A 48 -10.82 -0.49 1.89
C VAL A 48 -9.50 -1.08 1.40
N SER A 49 -9.49 -2.32 0.90
CA SER A 49 -8.29 -3.03 0.42
C SER A 49 -7.65 -2.40 -0.82
N SER A 50 -8.41 -1.64 -1.61
CA SER A 50 -7.95 -0.90 -2.79
C SER A 50 -8.77 0.39 -2.94
N LEU A 51 -8.35 1.29 -3.84
CA LEU A 51 -9.14 2.49 -4.18
C LEU A 51 -10.53 2.12 -4.72
N ASP A 52 -10.64 1.04 -5.50
CA ASP A 52 -11.91 0.58 -6.07
C ASP A 52 -12.81 -0.07 -5.01
N ALA A 53 -12.23 -0.82 -4.07
CA ALA A 53 -12.95 -1.36 -2.92
C ALA A 53 -13.48 -0.22 -2.03
N TRP A 54 -12.64 0.76 -1.71
CA TRP A 54 -13.06 1.96 -0.98
C TRP A 54 -14.19 2.71 -1.72
N ARG A 55 -14.06 2.90 -3.05
CA ARG A 55 -15.10 3.55 -3.86
C ARG A 55 -16.41 2.77 -3.75
N LYS A 56 -16.39 1.46 -3.92
CA LYS A 56 -17.56 0.58 -3.82
C LYS A 56 -18.21 0.62 -2.43
N SER A 57 -17.41 0.77 -1.36
CA SER A 57 -17.89 0.86 0.02
C SER A 57 -18.54 2.23 0.34
N PHE A 58 -17.95 3.33 -0.13
CA PHE A 58 -18.32 4.69 0.31
C PHE A 58 -19.07 5.53 -0.73
N ILE A 59 -18.84 5.33 -2.02
CA ILE A 59 -19.38 6.14 -3.11
C ILE A 59 -20.44 5.33 -3.87
N LYS A 60 -21.71 5.68 -3.66
CA LYS A 60 -22.88 4.99 -4.24
C LYS A 60 -23.42 5.74 -5.45
N ASP A 61 -23.99 5.00 -6.40
CA ASP A 61 -24.69 5.60 -7.53
C ASP A 61 -25.82 6.52 -7.05
N GLY A 62 -25.96 7.67 -7.71
CA GLY A 62 -26.95 8.69 -7.36
C GLY A 62 -26.56 9.67 -6.24
N MET A 63 -25.42 9.47 -5.54
CA MET A 63 -24.92 10.46 -4.58
C MET A 63 -24.62 11.81 -5.26
N SER A 64 -25.10 12.89 -4.66
CA SER A 64 -24.66 14.25 -4.97
C SER A 64 -23.20 14.48 -4.58
N ASP A 65 -22.58 15.51 -5.16
CA ASP A 65 -21.17 15.83 -4.87
C ASP A 65 -20.93 16.17 -3.39
N ARG A 66 -21.92 16.75 -2.71
CA ARG A 66 -21.89 16.96 -1.25
C ARG A 66 -21.90 15.64 -0.48
N GLU A 67 -22.73 14.69 -0.86
CA GLU A 67 -22.78 13.36 -0.21
C GLU A 67 -21.49 12.59 -0.43
N LYS A 68 -20.93 12.62 -1.64
CA LYS A 68 -19.60 12.06 -1.93
C LYS A 68 -18.50 12.72 -1.07
N ALA A 69 -18.50 14.04 -0.96
CA ALA A 69 -17.51 14.78 -0.16
C ALA A 69 -17.59 14.41 1.34
N LEU A 70 -18.81 14.31 1.88
CA LEU A 70 -19.03 13.88 3.26
C LEU A 70 -18.66 12.40 3.48
N ALA A 71 -18.94 11.52 2.52
CA ALA A 71 -18.52 10.11 2.58
C ALA A 71 -16.99 9.95 2.53
N VAL A 72 -16.30 10.77 1.72
CA VAL A 72 -14.83 10.85 1.71
C VAL A 72 -14.31 11.25 3.09
N TRP A 73 -14.79 12.36 3.65
CA TRP A 73 -14.41 12.83 4.98
C TRP A 73 -14.65 11.77 6.06
N GLU A 74 -15.84 11.16 6.08
CA GLU A 74 -16.20 10.14 7.07
C GLU A 74 -15.30 8.89 6.95
N SER A 75 -14.93 8.48 5.72
CA SER A 75 -14.01 7.35 5.53
C SER A 75 -12.62 7.63 6.13
N VAL A 76 -12.10 8.85 6.00
CA VAL A 76 -10.82 9.22 6.63
C VAL A 76 -10.96 9.21 8.16
N VAL A 77 -12.03 9.79 8.72
CA VAL A 77 -12.32 9.78 10.18
C VAL A 77 -12.44 8.36 10.75
N ARG A 78 -13.05 7.43 9.99
CA ARG A 78 -13.19 6.02 10.38
C ARG A 78 -11.83 5.32 10.48
N PHE A 79 -11.02 5.42 9.42
CA PHE A 79 -9.83 4.59 9.26
C PHE A 79 -8.53 5.24 9.76
N GLN A 80 -8.46 6.57 9.93
CA GLN A 80 -7.27 7.28 10.39
C GLN A 80 -7.52 8.10 11.67
N HIS A 81 -6.64 7.95 12.65
CA HIS A 81 -6.60 8.74 13.88
C HIS A 81 -5.47 9.79 13.83
N GLN A 82 -5.66 10.97 14.43
CA GLN A 82 -4.62 12.00 14.49
C GLN A 82 -3.54 11.65 15.52
N ASP A 83 -2.31 11.44 15.05
CA ASP A 83 -1.14 11.06 15.87
C ASP A 83 0.17 11.44 15.14
N ALA A 84 1.33 11.12 15.73
CA ALA A 84 2.61 11.20 15.03
C ALA A 84 2.64 10.25 13.81
N PRO A 85 3.07 10.71 12.62
CA PRO A 85 2.93 9.92 11.40
C PRO A 85 3.91 8.73 11.31
N PRO A 86 3.54 7.66 10.59
CA PRO A 86 4.46 6.59 10.22
C PRO A 86 5.51 7.12 9.23
N VAL A 87 6.79 6.87 9.51
CA VAL A 87 7.92 7.32 8.69
C VAL A 87 8.49 6.14 7.91
N GLU A 88 8.30 6.15 6.58
CA GLU A 88 8.80 5.13 5.65
C GLU A 88 9.97 5.59 4.78
N PHE A 89 10.23 6.90 4.72
CA PHE A 89 11.27 7.53 3.89
C PHE A 89 11.13 7.34 2.36
N LEU A 90 10.00 6.83 1.85
CA LEU A 90 9.70 6.73 0.41
C LEU A 90 9.15 8.03 -0.19
N GLN A 91 8.32 8.72 0.58
CA GLN A 91 7.42 9.78 0.12
C GLN A 91 7.81 11.14 0.72
N LEU A 92 7.23 12.23 0.21
CA LEU A 92 7.46 13.59 0.69
C LEU A 92 7.15 13.68 2.20
N GLU A 93 7.84 14.59 2.91
CA GLU A 93 7.77 14.69 4.38
C GLU A 93 8.25 13.41 5.11
N ASN A 94 8.77 12.40 4.38
CA ASN A 94 9.13 11.05 4.81
C ASN A 94 7.97 10.19 5.36
N ALA A 95 6.75 10.73 5.34
CA ALA A 95 5.55 10.13 5.89
C ALA A 95 4.77 9.34 4.82
N VAL A 96 3.82 8.53 5.24
CA VAL A 96 2.91 7.81 4.32
C VAL A 96 1.72 8.68 3.93
N LEU A 97 1.47 8.82 2.63
CA LEU A 97 0.50 9.75 2.06
C LEU A 97 -0.55 9.08 1.13
N ASP A 98 -0.39 7.79 0.82
CA ASP A 98 -1.43 7.00 0.16
C ASP A 98 -2.49 6.60 1.20
N ALA A 99 -3.75 7.00 0.97
CA ALA A 99 -4.85 6.78 1.91
C ALA A 99 -5.18 5.29 2.14
N ILE A 100 -5.12 4.47 1.09
CA ILE A 100 -5.39 3.03 1.16
C ILE A 100 -4.29 2.34 1.98
N LYS A 101 -3.02 2.74 1.76
CA LYS A 101 -1.88 2.30 2.57
C LYS A 101 -2.03 2.71 4.02
N MET A 102 -2.40 3.97 4.26
CA MET A 102 -2.66 4.49 5.60
C MET A 102 -3.71 3.66 6.32
N PHE A 103 -4.87 3.42 5.71
CA PHE A 103 -5.97 2.70 6.31
C PHE A 103 -5.60 1.26 6.68
N ASN A 104 -4.88 0.55 5.81
CA ASN A 104 -4.58 -0.88 5.99
C ASN A 104 -3.33 -1.17 6.83
N VAL A 105 -2.30 -0.34 6.77
CA VAL A 105 -1.01 -0.62 7.43
C VAL A 105 -0.86 0.09 8.78
N TYR A 106 -1.46 1.27 8.94
CA TYR A 106 -1.20 2.15 10.08
C TYR A 106 -2.47 2.53 10.85
N GLY A 107 -3.38 3.25 10.20
CA GLY A 107 -4.58 3.82 10.77
C GLY A 107 -4.34 5.04 11.68
N TYR A 108 -3.15 5.65 11.63
CA TYR A 108 -2.80 6.85 12.37
C TYR A 108 -1.83 7.73 11.57
N SER A 109 -2.01 9.06 11.62
CA SER A 109 -1.15 10.05 10.95
C SER A 109 -1.43 11.47 11.43
N MET A 110 -0.64 12.46 11.00
CA MET A 110 -0.91 13.87 11.34
C MET A 110 -1.83 14.57 10.32
N CYS A 111 -2.12 15.85 10.57
CA CYS A 111 -3.07 16.66 9.82
C CYS A 111 -2.74 16.80 8.33
N GLY A 112 -1.46 16.99 7.96
CA GLY A 112 -1.03 17.05 6.56
C GLY A 112 -1.39 15.80 5.77
N ASN A 113 -1.18 14.61 6.35
CA ASN A 113 -1.60 13.34 5.75
C ASN A 113 -3.12 13.23 5.68
N ALA A 114 -3.86 13.56 6.74
CA ALA A 114 -5.33 13.53 6.73
C ALA A 114 -5.92 14.44 5.63
N ALA A 115 -5.37 15.64 5.46
CA ALA A 115 -5.73 16.55 4.39
C ALA A 115 -5.37 15.99 2.99
N SER A 116 -4.24 15.28 2.85
CA SER A 116 -3.87 14.64 1.58
C SER A 116 -4.77 13.43 1.26
N HIS A 117 -5.20 12.67 2.27
CA HIS A 117 -6.17 11.58 2.10
C HIS A 117 -7.53 12.11 1.65
N VAL A 118 -8.06 13.17 2.26
CA VAL A 118 -9.32 13.80 1.80
C VAL A 118 -9.18 14.32 0.37
N GLN A 119 -8.09 15.01 0.02
CA GLN A 119 -7.87 15.52 -1.34
C GLN A 119 -7.78 14.41 -2.39
N SER A 120 -6.99 13.36 -2.14
CA SER A 120 -6.81 12.24 -3.08
C SER A 120 -8.09 11.42 -3.26
N LEU A 121 -8.81 11.12 -2.18
CA LEU A 121 -10.07 10.38 -2.23
C LEU A 121 -11.23 11.21 -2.83
N ALA A 122 -11.29 12.52 -2.57
CA ALA A 122 -12.27 13.41 -3.22
C ALA A 122 -12.04 13.47 -4.74
N ARG A 123 -10.78 13.63 -5.19
CA ARG A 123 -10.42 13.60 -6.61
C ARG A 123 -10.71 12.24 -7.24
N ALA A 124 -10.48 11.13 -6.54
CA ALA A 124 -10.91 9.81 -6.98
C ALA A 124 -12.45 9.70 -7.13
N ALA A 125 -13.22 10.31 -6.22
CA ALA A 125 -14.68 10.41 -6.32
C ALA A 125 -15.19 11.37 -7.42
N GLY A 126 -14.30 12.01 -8.17
CA GLY A 126 -14.62 12.94 -9.26
C GLY A 126 -14.87 14.38 -8.79
N LEU A 127 -14.39 14.75 -7.60
CA LEU A 127 -14.58 16.08 -7.01
C LEU A 127 -13.29 16.91 -7.07
N GLU A 128 -13.45 18.21 -7.29
CA GLU A 128 -12.36 19.16 -7.09
C GLU A 128 -12.03 19.31 -5.60
N ALA A 129 -10.74 19.29 -5.28
CA ALA A 129 -10.24 19.40 -3.92
C ALA A 129 -8.98 20.28 -3.88
N ARG A 130 -8.73 20.97 -2.76
CA ARG A 130 -7.51 21.75 -2.49
C ARG A 130 -7.11 21.61 -1.03
N GLY A 131 -5.90 22.02 -0.68
CA GLY A 131 -5.45 22.10 0.71
C GLY A 131 -5.05 23.52 1.11
N TRP A 132 -5.01 23.75 2.42
CA TRP A 132 -4.55 24.98 3.05
C TRP A 132 -3.56 24.68 4.16
N THR A 133 -2.50 25.46 4.23
CA THR A 133 -1.74 25.63 5.47
C THR A 133 -2.36 26.79 6.24
N ILE A 134 -2.78 26.50 7.46
CA ILE A 134 -3.28 27.48 8.43
C ILE A 134 -2.37 27.49 9.67
N GLN A 135 -2.68 28.26 10.71
CA GLN A 135 -1.79 28.38 11.85
C GLN A 135 -1.68 27.04 12.61
N ALA A 136 -0.46 26.48 12.65
CA ALA A 136 -0.12 25.18 13.24
C ALA A 136 -0.89 23.95 12.70
N HIS A 137 -1.62 24.07 11.58
CA HIS A 137 -2.50 23.01 11.07
C HIS A 137 -2.57 22.99 9.54
N VAL A 138 -2.96 21.85 8.96
CA VAL A 138 -3.12 21.67 7.50
C VAL A 138 -4.45 20.99 7.25
N VAL A 139 -5.28 21.60 6.39
CA VAL A 139 -6.68 21.18 6.20
C VAL A 139 -7.09 21.14 4.73
N PRO A 140 -8.02 20.24 4.34
CA PRO A 140 -8.51 20.15 2.97
C PRO A 140 -9.82 20.94 2.79
N GLU A 141 -10.07 21.36 1.55
CA GLU A 141 -11.39 21.75 1.09
C GLU A 141 -11.81 20.91 -0.13
N VAL A 142 -13.12 20.68 -0.24
CA VAL A 142 -13.75 20.00 -1.38
C VAL A 142 -14.80 20.93 -1.99
N SER A 143 -14.91 20.93 -3.32
CA SER A 143 -15.83 21.78 -4.05
C SER A 143 -17.14 21.07 -4.38
N TRP A 144 -18.25 21.75 -4.19
CA TRP A 144 -19.56 21.40 -4.78
C TRP A 144 -20.37 22.66 -5.03
N GLY A 145 -21.31 22.63 -5.98
CA GLY A 145 -22.18 23.80 -6.25
C GLY A 145 -21.45 25.11 -6.57
N GLY A 146 -20.20 25.02 -7.05
CA GLY A 146 -19.34 26.18 -7.34
C GLY A 146 -18.71 26.86 -6.12
N LYS A 147 -18.77 26.25 -4.92
CA LYS A 147 -18.21 26.77 -3.67
C LYS A 147 -17.18 25.79 -3.06
N TRP A 148 -16.26 26.32 -2.24
CA TRP A 148 -15.31 25.54 -1.45
C TRP A 148 -15.78 25.35 -0.01
N HIS A 149 -15.46 24.20 0.57
CA HIS A 149 -15.95 23.82 1.90
C HIS A 149 -14.88 23.04 2.67
N LEU A 150 -14.63 23.42 3.93
CA LEU A 150 -13.73 22.70 4.83
C LEU A 150 -14.29 21.33 5.20
N LEU A 151 -13.45 20.30 5.13
CA LEU A 151 -13.74 18.95 5.63
C LEU A 151 -12.53 18.40 6.41
N ASP A 152 -12.30 18.89 7.64
CA ASP A 152 -11.17 18.45 8.47
C ASP A 152 -11.44 17.08 9.10
N ALA A 153 -10.85 16.03 8.53
CA ALA A 153 -10.94 14.68 9.07
C ALA A 153 -9.99 14.44 10.27
N SER A 154 -8.95 15.25 10.45
CA SER A 154 -7.96 15.06 11.52
C SER A 154 -8.49 15.52 12.89
N LEU A 155 -9.10 16.71 12.94
CA LEU A 155 -9.81 17.20 14.11
C LEU A 155 -11.32 16.92 14.08
N ILE A 156 -11.77 16.16 13.08
CA ILE A 156 -13.12 15.59 12.97
C ILE A 156 -14.19 16.70 13.04
N ASN A 157 -14.09 17.66 12.13
CA ASN A 157 -15.03 18.78 12.06
C ASN A 157 -15.27 19.31 10.64
N TYR A 158 -16.37 20.04 10.54
CA TYR A 158 -16.69 21.05 9.53
C TYR A 158 -17.68 22.04 10.17
N PHE A 159 -17.85 23.23 9.58
CA PHE A 159 -18.67 24.30 10.16
C PHE A 159 -19.89 24.59 9.30
N PRO A 160 -21.10 24.19 9.71
CA PRO A 160 -22.34 24.52 8.99
C PRO A 160 -22.66 26.02 9.07
N LYS A 161 -23.09 26.58 7.93
CA LYS A 161 -23.60 27.94 7.81
C LYS A 161 -25.12 27.98 8.07
N PRO A 162 -25.71 29.17 8.33
CA PRO A 162 -27.15 29.31 8.57
C PRO A 162 -28.03 28.89 7.38
N ASP A 163 -27.49 28.84 6.16
CA ASP A 163 -28.17 28.35 4.95
C ASP A 163 -28.17 26.81 4.83
N GLY A 164 -27.53 26.10 5.77
CA GLY A 164 -27.41 24.64 5.78
C GLY A 164 -26.27 24.09 4.92
N ASP A 165 -25.52 24.95 4.23
CA ASP A 165 -24.30 24.62 3.51
C ASP A 165 -23.09 24.62 4.47
N LEU A 166 -21.89 24.28 4.00
CA LEU A 166 -20.68 24.29 4.83
C LEU A 166 -19.84 25.55 4.59
N ALA A 167 -18.98 25.91 5.55
CA ALA A 167 -18.08 27.06 5.42
C ALA A 167 -16.75 26.69 4.76
N SER A 168 -16.20 27.61 3.97
CA SER A 168 -14.81 27.58 3.52
C SER A 168 -13.85 27.99 4.64
N VAL A 169 -12.56 27.67 4.49
CA VAL A 169 -11.47 28.14 5.36
C VAL A 169 -11.46 29.67 5.44
N GLU A 170 -11.73 30.34 4.32
CA GLU A 170 -11.75 31.80 4.21
C GLU A 170 -12.97 32.40 4.93
N GLU A 171 -14.15 31.77 4.85
CA GLU A 171 -15.35 32.16 5.61
C GLU A 171 -15.15 31.98 7.12
N ILE A 172 -14.49 30.89 7.54
CA ILE A 172 -14.16 30.62 8.94
C ILE A 172 -13.19 31.68 9.49
N ALA A 173 -12.12 31.97 8.74
CA ALA A 173 -11.13 32.97 9.13
C ALA A 173 -11.72 34.39 9.20
N ALA A 174 -12.64 34.74 8.28
CA ALA A 174 -13.36 36.01 8.32
C ALA A 174 -14.25 36.14 9.57
N ALA A 175 -14.99 35.09 9.94
CA ALA A 175 -15.85 35.09 11.13
C ALA A 175 -15.05 35.23 12.44
N ILE A 176 -13.86 34.62 12.52
CA ILE A 176 -12.95 34.71 13.66
C ILE A 176 -12.31 36.11 13.73
N LYS A 177 -11.90 36.67 12.60
CA LYS A 177 -11.34 38.02 12.50
C LYS A 177 -12.33 39.09 12.98
N ASP A 178 -13.58 39.04 12.50
CA ASP A 178 -14.66 39.94 12.94
C ASP A 178 -14.90 39.89 14.46
N TRP A 179 -14.86 38.68 15.05
CA TRP A 179 -14.97 38.54 16.49
C TRP A 179 -13.76 39.13 17.23
N TYR A 180 -12.53 38.95 16.75
CA TYR A 180 -11.34 39.57 17.35
C TYR A 180 -11.33 41.10 17.25
N GLU A 181 -11.82 41.67 16.15
CA GLU A 181 -11.96 43.14 15.99
C GLU A 181 -12.94 43.72 17.02
N LYS A 182 -14.00 42.97 17.36
CA LYS A 182 -14.98 43.33 18.41
C LYS A 182 -14.51 43.00 19.83
N ASN A 183 -13.52 42.11 19.99
CA ASN A 183 -13.00 41.62 21.28
C ASN A 183 -11.48 41.82 21.35
N PRO A 184 -11.00 43.07 21.49
CA PRO A 184 -9.58 43.38 21.43
C PRO A 184 -8.75 42.68 22.52
N GLY A 185 -7.53 42.31 22.16
CA GLY A 185 -6.57 41.65 23.05
C GLY A 185 -6.90 40.19 23.37
N PHE A 186 -7.71 39.49 22.57
CA PHE A 186 -7.82 38.02 22.60
C PHE A 186 -6.95 37.34 21.54
N LYS A 187 -6.68 38.00 20.41
CA LYS A 187 -5.86 37.44 19.33
C LYS A 187 -4.43 37.21 19.82
N GLY A 188 -3.92 35.98 19.68
CA GLY A 188 -2.59 35.58 20.12
C GLY A 188 -2.44 35.30 21.63
N ASP A 189 -3.53 35.32 22.41
CA ASP A 189 -3.51 35.05 23.86
C ASP A 189 -4.26 33.74 24.18
N ASP A 190 -3.55 32.60 24.07
CA ASP A 190 -4.07 31.25 24.36
C ASP A 190 -4.63 31.16 25.79
N ALA A 191 -3.95 31.76 26.77
CA ALA A 191 -4.36 31.70 28.17
C ALA A 191 -5.72 32.40 28.38
N LYS A 192 -5.92 33.56 27.77
CA LYS A 192 -7.18 34.31 27.83
C LYS A 192 -8.29 33.64 27.02
N LEU A 193 -7.98 33.06 25.85
CA LEU A 193 -8.94 32.26 25.07
C LEU A 193 -9.41 31.01 25.83
N ARG A 194 -8.50 30.27 26.47
CA ARG A 194 -8.84 29.13 27.34
C ARG A 194 -9.69 29.55 28.53
N LYS A 195 -9.37 30.68 29.18
CA LYS A 195 -10.17 31.22 30.28
C LYS A 195 -11.59 31.51 29.81
N PHE A 196 -11.75 32.24 28.70
CA PHE A 196 -13.05 32.56 28.12
C PHE A 196 -13.84 31.32 27.70
N HIS A 197 -13.18 30.33 27.11
CA HIS A 197 -13.79 29.03 26.79
C HIS A 197 -14.42 28.38 28.04
N ALA A 198 -13.66 28.32 29.14
CA ALA A 198 -14.06 27.67 30.39
C ALA A 198 -15.08 28.47 31.24
N GLU A 199 -15.34 29.75 30.93
CA GLU A 199 -16.29 30.60 31.67
C GLU A 199 -17.68 29.97 31.77
N ASN A 200 -18.40 30.33 32.85
CA ASN A 200 -19.78 29.92 33.13
C ASN A 200 -19.99 28.40 33.03
N GLY A 201 -19.04 27.63 33.59
CA GLY A 201 -19.09 26.16 33.59
C GLY A 201 -18.85 25.56 32.20
N TRP A 202 -17.76 25.96 31.52
CA TRP A 202 -17.38 25.49 30.18
C TRP A 202 -18.39 25.82 29.06
N THR A 203 -19.11 26.93 29.20
CA THR A 203 -20.07 27.41 28.18
C THR A 203 -19.65 28.72 27.52
N GLY A 204 -18.56 29.35 27.97
CA GLY A 204 -18.16 30.67 27.49
C GLY A 204 -17.85 30.74 26.00
N TRP A 205 -17.32 29.65 25.43
CA TRP A 205 -17.11 29.48 23.99
C TRP A 205 -18.38 29.68 23.13
N LYS A 206 -19.59 29.48 23.68
CA LYS A 206 -20.86 29.76 22.97
C LYS A 206 -21.09 31.25 22.67
N ARG A 207 -20.32 32.15 23.30
CA ARG A 207 -20.27 33.60 23.00
C ARG A 207 -19.18 33.96 21.95
N GLY A 208 -18.56 32.96 21.33
CA GLY A 208 -17.64 33.12 20.22
C GLY A 208 -18.30 33.53 18.90
N PRO A 209 -17.58 33.47 17.76
CA PRO A 209 -18.19 33.59 16.44
C PRO A 209 -19.33 32.57 16.29
N ALA A 210 -20.49 33.01 15.79
CA ALA A 210 -21.67 32.15 15.67
C ALA A 210 -21.42 30.88 14.85
N LEU A 211 -20.59 30.98 13.80
CA LEU A 211 -20.16 29.86 12.96
C LEU A 211 -19.44 28.75 13.75
N LEU A 212 -18.59 29.13 14.71
CA LEU A 212 -17.91 28.19 15.59
C LEU A 212 -18.82 27.72 16.74
N ALA A 213 -19.60 28.63 17.34
CA ALA A 213 -20.51 28.30 18.43
C ALA A 213 -21.59 27.28 18.02
N ASN A 214 -21.98 27.27 16.74
CA ASN A 214 -22.96 26.35 16.16
C ASN A 214 -22.35 25.07 15.55
N CYS A 215 -21.04 24.87 15.62
CA CYS A 215 -20.40 23.65 15.14
C CYS A 215 -20.92 22.41 15.91
N PRO A 216 -21.46 21.38 15.23
CA PRO A 216 -22.08 20.22 15.88
C PRO A 216 -21.07 19.20 16.43
N PHE A 217 -19.78 19.43 16.24
CA PHE A 217 -18.69 18.55 16.68
C PHE A 217 -18.10 18.91 18.03
N TYR A 218 -18.33 20.14 18.52
CA TYR A 218 -18.00 20.50 19.89
C TYR A 218 -18.96 19.80 20.86
N ASP A 219 -18.41 19.13 21.87
CA ASP A 219 -19.19 18.64 23.00
C ASP A 219 -19.74 19.79 23.86
N ALA A 220 -20.52 19.45 24.90
CA ALA A 220 -21.11 20.45 25.79
C ALA A 220 -20.09 21.40 26.44
N THR A 221 -18.83 20.97 26.54
CA THR A 221 -17.72 21.76 27.11
C THR A 221 -16.82 22.41 26.07
N GLY A 222 -17.17 22.38 24.78
CA GLY A 222 -16.44 23.08 23.72
C GLY A 222 -15.25 22.33 23.11
N TRP A 223 -15.14 21.02 23.33
CA TRP A 223 -14.05 20.19 22.81
C TRP A 223 -14.46 19.37 21.58
N LEU A 224 -13.56 19.24 20.61
CA LEU A 224 -13.75 18.42 19.41
C LEU A 224 -13.72 16.93 19.73
N PRO A 225 -14.18 16.03 18.84
CA PRO A 225 -14.45 14.63 19.18
C PRO A 225 -13.25 13.83 19.73
N ALA A 226 -12.03 14.16 19.30
CA ALA A 226 -10.80 13.54 19.82
C ALA A 226 -10.27 14.15 21.13
N LYS A 227 -10.89 15.22 21.65
CA LYS A 227 -10.50 15.92 22.90
C LYS A 227 -9.05 16.41 22.98
N THR A 228 -8.37 16.50 21.85
CA THR A 228 -7.04 17.13 21.71
C THR A 228 -7.13 18.63 21.47
N HIS A 229 -8.22 19.07 20.83
CA HIS A 229 -8.49 20.45 20.40
C HIS A 229 -9.91 20.85 20.78
N GLY A 230 -10.15 22.15 20.87
CA GLY A 230 -11.45 22.71 21.24
C GLY A 230 -11.59 24.13 20.70
N TRP A 231 -12.71 24.80 21.02
CA TRP A 231 -13.02 26.11 20.46
C TRP A 231 -11.86 27.14 20.58
N TYR A 232 -11.09 27.10 21.67
CA TYR A 232 -9.97 28.02 21.89
C TYR A 232 -8.82 27.81 20.89
N SER A 233 -8.61 26.59 20.39
CA SER A 233 -7.53 26.28 19.44
C SER A 233 -7.98 26.59 18.02
N THR A 234 -9.22 26.26 17.65
CA THR A 234 -9.79 26.65 16.34
C THR A 234 -9.82 28.18 16.15
N MET A 235 -10.07 28.95 17.22
CA MET A 235 -9.93 30.41 17.21
C MET A 235 -8.51 30.89 16.88
N GLN A 236 -7.47 30.07 17.12
CA GLN A 236 -6.06 30.40 16.83
C GLN A 236 -5.63 29.82 15.47
N GLU A 237 -5.99 28.58 15.17
CA GLU A 237 -5.70 27.87 13.91
C GLU A 237 -6.18 28.67 12.68
N TYR A 238 -7.38 29.25 12.77
CA TYR A 238 -8.03 30.00 11.69
C TYR A 238 -8.00 31.52 11.91
N ASP A 239 -7.08 32.06 12.72
CA ASP A 239 -7.01 33.50 13.00
C ASP A 239 -6.52 34.38 11.82
N GLY A 240 -6.13 33.76 10.71
CA GLY A 240 -5.60 34.38 9.50
C GLY A 240 -4.14 34.84 9.60
N SER A 241 -3.39 34.49 10.66
CA SER A 241 -1.95 34.79 10.78
C SER A 241 -1.10 33.96 9.82
N MET A 242 -1.49 32.70 9.60
CA MET A 242 -1.01 31.86 8.51
C MET A 242 -2.24 31.36 7.74
N LEU A 243 -2.29 31.66 6.45
CA LEU A 243 -3.39 31.27 5.56
C LEU A 243 -2.91 31.30 4.11
N PHE A 244 -2.53 30.14 3.56
CA PHE A 244 -2.16 30.03 2.15
C PHE A 244 -2.51 28.66 1.55
N ALA A 245 -2.82 28.65 0.25
CA ALA A 245 -3.12 27.42 -0.48
C ALA A 245 -1.89 26.49 -0.53
N TYR A 246 -2.10 25.25 -0.11
CA TYR A 246 -1.10 24.19 -0.07
C TYR A 246 -1.66 22.91 -0.69
N GLU A 247 -1.14 22.55 -1.86
CA GLU A 247 -1.37 21.21 -2.39
C GLU A 247 -0.65 20.20 -1.49
N CYS A 248 -1.39 19.32 -0.82
CA CYS A 248 -0.77 18.29 0.01
C CYS A 248 -0.12 17.20 -0.85
N GLY A 249 1.06 16.73 -0.46
CA GLY A 249 1.71 15.60 -1.11
C GLY A 249 0.87 14.33 -0.98
N TYR A 250 0.67 13.60 -2.07
CA TYR A 250 0.20 12.22 -2.05
C TYR A 250 0.64 11.46 -3.29
N THR A 251 0.71 10.14 -3.19
CA THR A 251 0.64 9.20 -4.31
C THR A 251 -0.58 8.30 -4.09
N VAL A 252 -1.04 7.67 -5.16
CA VAL A 252 -2.10 6.67 -5.12
C VAL A 252 -1.60 5.48 -5.91
N GLY A 253 -1.90 4.27 -5.42
CA GLY A 253 -1.59 3.02 -6.13
C GLY A 253 -1.44 1.81 -5.22
N TYR A 254 -1.27 2.00 -3.91
CA TYR A 254 -1.19 0.87 -3.00
C TYR A 254 -2.51 0.07 -2.98
N GLN A 255 -2.37 -1.26 -2.95
CA GLN A 255 -3.48 -2.21 -2.81
C GLN A 255 -3.04 -3.36 -1.90
N VAL A 256 -3.97 -3.89 -1.11
CA VAL A 256 -3.78 -5.13 -0.36
C VAL A 256 -3.96 -6.32 -1.31
N ASN A 257 -2.85 -6.93 -1.69
CA ASN A 257 -2.81 -8.22 -2.38
C ASN A 257 -2.12 -9.23 -1.44
N VAL A 258 -2.90 -10.02 -0.72
CA VAL A 258 -2.38 -11.17 0.03
C VAL A 258 -2.26 -12.33 -0.95
N GLN A 259 -1.03 -12.73 -1.23
CA GLN A 259 -0.70 -13.92 -2.00
C GLN A 259 -0.37 -15.06 -1.03
N LEU A 260 -0.81 -16.28 -1.32
CA LEU A 260 -0.53 -17.48 -0.54
C LEU A 260 0.03 -18.61 -1.41
N ARG A 261 1.16 -19.17 -0.97
CA ARG A 261 1.81 -20.38 -1.50
C ARG A 261 1.62 -21.58 -0.57
N SER A 262 1.99 -22.77 -1.04
CA SER A 262 2.04 -23.97 -0.17
C SER A 262 3.04 -23.75 0.96
N GLY A 263 2.63 -23.94 2.22
CA GLY A 263 3.47 -23.65 3.39
C GLY A 263 3.59 -22.17 3.75
N GLU A 264 2.79 -21.29 3.13
CA GLU A 264 2.73 -19.86 3.48
C GLU A 264 1.52 -19.54 4.37
N ARG A 265 1.77 -18.77 5.44
CA ARG A 265 0.79 -18.37 6.45
C ARG A 265 0.92 -16.89 6.76
N LEU A 266 -0.21 -16.18 6.70
CA LEU A 266 -0.35 -14.82 7.20
C LEU A 266 -1.23 -14.82 8.45
N THR A 267 -0.67 -14.40 9.58
CA THR A 267 -1.38 -14.13 10.84
C THR A 267 -1.49 -12.62 11.05
N ARG A 268 -2.71 -12.10 11.25
CA ARG A 268 -2.97 -10.70 11.64
C ARG A 268 -3.62 -10.69 13.01
N ASN A 269 -3.14 -9.87 13.95
CA ASN A 269 -3.64 -9.85 15.32
C ASN A 269 -4.29 -8.51 15.68
N TRP A 270 -5.39 -8.55 16.42
CA TRP A 270 -5.98 -7.35 17.07
C TRP A 270 -5.22 -6.98 18.36
N GLY A 271 -3.90 -7.06 18.29
CA GLY A 271 -2.94 -6.77 19.35
C GLY A 271 -1.55 -6.54 18.75
N HIS A 272 -0.65 -6.00 19.54
CA HIS A 272 0.70 -5.64 19.11
C HIS A 272 1.73 -6.15 20.12
N LYS A 273 2.94 -6.47 19.62
CA LYS A 273 4.13 -6.77 20.42
C LYS A 273 4.86 -5.51 20.88
N GLY A 274 4.26 -4.34 20.66
CA GLY A 274 4.90 -3.02 20.83
C GLY A 274 5.77 -2.61 19.64
N LEU A 275 5.77 -3.37 18.54
CA LEU A 275 6.56 -3.09 17.35
C LEU A 275 5.82 -2.10 16.44
N HIS A 276 6.54 -1.11 15.91
CA HIS A 276 6.00 -0.13 14.97
C HIS A 276 7.09 0.43 14.04
N VAL A 277 6.71 1.00 12.89
CA VAL A 277 7.63 1.48 11.82
C VAL A 277 8.56 2.65 12.23
N ASN A 278 8.33 3.24 13.41
CA ASN A 278 9.15 4.31 13.98
C ASN A 278 10.01 3.83 15.18
N GLN A 279 10.10 2.50 15.42
CA GLN A 279 10.81 1.92 16.57
C GLN A 279 12.33 2.12 16.56
N ASP A 280 12.88 2.65 15.46
CA ASP A 280 14.26 3.14 15.34
C ASP A 280 14.43 4.61 15.79
N GLY A 281 13.36 5.24 16.28
CA GLY A 281 13.34 6.63 16.73
C GLY A 281 13.01 7.65 15.64
N ALA A 282 12.83 7.25 14.38
CA ALA A 282 12.68 8.15 13.24
C ALA A 282 11.49 9.13 13.31
N GLY A 283 10.41 8.75 14.00
CA GLY A 283 9.19 9.56 14.14
C GLY A 283 8.46 9.39 15.48
N GLY A 284 9.12 8.82 16.49
CA GLY A 284 8.52 8.49 17.78
C GLY A 284 7.48 7.35 17.74
N ALA A 285 7.12 6.83 18.91
CA ALA A 285 6.02 5.87 19.03
C ALA A 285 4.66 6.61 18.92
N PRO A 286 3.70 6.10 18.13
CA PRO A 286 2.38 6.71 18.05
C PRO A 286 1.65 6.54 19.38
N GLY A 287 1.01 7.60 19.88
CA GLY A 287 0.29 7.58 21.16
C GLY A 287 -0.82 6.52 21.20
N CYS A 288 -1.49 6.30 20.06
CA CYS A 288 -2.55 5.29 19.90
C CYS A 288 -2.07 3.83 19.99
N LEU A 289 -0.76 3.57 20.06
CA LEU A 289 -0.22 2.24 20.36
C LEU A 289 -0.70 1.74 21.74
N ALA A 290 -0.97 2.65 22.69
CA ALA A 290 -1.42 2.32 24.04
C ALA A 290 -2.85 2.81 24.35
N MET A 291 -3.67 3.04 23.32
CA MET A 291 -5.05 3.51 23.45
C MET A 291 -6.05 2.50 22.86
N LYS A 292 -7.26 2.51 23.43
CA LYS A 292 -8.38 1.68 22.97
C LYS A 292 -9.48 2.55 22.36
N PRO A 293 -10.22 2.05 21.36
CA PRO A 293 -11.47 2.65 20.90
C PRO A 293 -12.41 2.99 22.05
N GLY A 294 -12.91 4.23 22.09
CA GLY A 294 -13.78 4.73 23.15
C GLY A 294 -13.06 5.33 24.37
N GLU A 295 -11.72 5.25 24.46
CA GLU A 295 -10.93 5.82 25.55
C GLU A 295 -10.08 7.03 25.11
N LYS A 296 -9.79 7.95 26.05
CA LYS A 296 -8.87 9.09 25.87
C LYS A 296 -9.16 9.87 24.57
N PHE A 297 -8.19 9.98 23.66
CA PHE A 297 -8.32 10.70 22.40
C PHE A 297 -9.01 9.87 21.29
N MET A 298 -9.20 8.57 21.50
CA MET A 298 -9.99 7.68 20.65
C MET A 298 -11.46 7.55 21.09
N VAL A 299 -11.93 8.42 22.00
CA VAL A 299 -13.31 8.40 22.52
C VAL A 299 -14.39 8.48 21.44
N TYR A 300 -14.08 9.11 20.31
CA TYR A 300 -14.99 9.21 19.17
C TYR A 300 -15.14 7.92 18.35
N THR A 301 -14.14 7.02 18.33
CA THR A 301 -14.08 5.98 17.28
C THR A 301 -15.25 4.98 17.29
N PRO A 302 -15.88 4.60 18.44
CA PRO A 302 -17.06 3.74 18.42
C PRO A 302 -18.27 4.36 17.70
N ARG A 303 -18.39 5.70 17.67
CA ARG A 303 -19.42 6.41 16.89
C ARG A 303 -19.23 6.24 15.37
N TYR A 304 -18.01 5.92 14.95
CA TYR A 304 -17.62 5.68 13.55
C TYR A 304 -17.34 4.18 13.28
N GLY A 305 -18.04 3.29 14.00
CA GLY A 305 -18.04 1.85 13.75
C GLY A 305 -16.72 1.14 14.06
N ASP A 306 -15.88 1.70 14.93
CA ASP A 306 -14.64 1.03 15.35
C ASP A 306 -14.92 -0.14 16.32
N LEU A 307 -14.77 -1.36 15.80
CA LEU A 307 -14.95 -2.62 16.53
C LEU A 307 -13.62 -3.25 16.99
N ALA A 308 -12.48 -2.61 16.72
CA ALA A 308 -11.16 -3.14 17.08
C ALA A 308 -10.85 -3.04 18.58
N ASN A 309 -9.79 -3.72 19.02
CA ASN A 309 -9.29 -3.60 20.41
C ASN A 309 -8.40 -2.36 20.61
N GLY A 310 -7.74 -1.93 19.54
CA GLY A 310 -6.76 -0.83 19.47
C GLY A 310 -6.68 -0.30 18.04
N ARG A 311 -5.74 0.60 17.75
CA ARG A 311 -5.50 1.07 16.36
C ARG A 311 -4.39 0.31 15.64
N VAL A 312 -3.32 -0.02 16.34
CA VAL A 312 -2.10 -0.67 15.80
C VAL A 312 -2.11 -2.17 16.08
N GLY A 313 -1.93 -3.00 15.05
CA GLY A 313 -1.76 -4.45 15.16
C GLY A 313 -0.37 -4.89 14.66
N ASN A 314 0.12 -6.01 15.20
CA ASN A 314 1.24 -6.73 14.61
C ASN A 314 0.79 -8.11 14.14
N GLY A 315 1.42 -8.61 13.09
CA GLY A 315 1.17 -9.95 12.53
C GLY A 315 2.47 -10.72 12.29
N THR A 316 2.32 -11.95 11.79
CA THR A 316 3.42 -12.71 11.19
C THR A 316 3.11 -13.06 9.73
N LEU A 317 4.13 -12.95 8.88
CA LEU A 317 4.14 -13.58 7.55
C LEU A 317 5.25 -14.64 7.55
N GLU A 318 4.85 -15.90 7.44
CA GLU A 318 5.71 -17.07 7.54
C GLU A 318 5.61 -17.89 6.25
N TYR A 319 6.74 -18.35 5.73
CA TYR A 319 6.81 -19.23 4.56
C TYR A 319 7.80 -20.37 4.83
N GLU A 320 7.25 -21.59 4.85
CA GLU A 320 7.96 -22.87 4.95
C GLU A 320 7.76 -23.64 3.64
N PRO A 321 8.50 -23.30 2.56
CA PRO A 321 8.31 -23.93 1.25
C PRO A 321 8.45 -25.47 1.31
N PRO A 322 7.58 -26.22 0.63
CA PRO A 322 7.74 -27.68 0.50
C PRO A 322 9.02 -27.98 -0.28
N LEU A 323 10.03 -28.52 0.41
CA LEU A 323 11.33 -28.84 -0.20
C LEU A 323 11.39 -30.26 -0.78
N THR A 324 10.45 -31.14 -0.45
CA THR A 324 10.47 -32.56 -0.80
C THR A 324 9.81 -32.90 -2.13
N ASP A 325 8.98 -32.02 -2.68
CA ASP A 325 8.26 -32.20 -3.94
C ASP A 325 8.42 -31.01 -4.89
N GLY A 326 8.08 -31.23 -6.18
CA GLY A 326 8.29 -30.24 -7.24
C GLY A 326 7.38 -29.00 -7.19
N SER A 327 6.44 -28.89 -6.25
CA SER A 327 5.52 -27.74 -6.19
C SER A 327 6.22 -26.41 -5.89
N LEU A 328 7.39 -26.44 -5.25
CA LEU A 328 8.25 -25.25 -5.06
C LEU A 328 8.58 -24.54 -6.38
N ALA A 329 8.75 -25.28 -7.48
CA ALA A 329 9.05 -24.70 -8.79
C ALA A 329 7.93 -23.79 -9.31
N ALA A 330 6.67 -24.06 -8.92
CA ALA A 330 5.51 -23.23 -9.26
C ALA A 330 5.36 -21.98 -8.36
N ALA A 331 6.14 -21.89 -7.28
CA ALA A 331 6.06 -20.85 -6.25
C ALA A 331 7.33 -19.98 -6.16
N ALA A 332 8.35 -20.28 -6.99
CA ALA A 332 9.62 -19.59 -7.08
C ALA A 332 9.72 -18.75 -8.36
N LEU A 333 10.54 -17.68 -8.34
CA LEU A 333 10.91 -16.93 -9.54
C LEU A 333 11.94 -17.67 -10.41
N THR A 334 12.74 -18.53 -9.79
CA THR A 334 13.77 -19.33 -10.44
C THR A 334 13.95 -20.62 -9.65
N CYS A 335 13.99 -21.76 -10.34
CA CYS A 335 14.25 -23.07 -9.74
C CYS A 335 15.09 -23.89 -10.73
N GLU A 336 16.39 -23.58 -10.81
CA GLU A 336 17.30 -24.08 -11.83
C GLU A 336 18.31 -25.08 -11.26
N ASN A 337 18.51 -26.20 -11.97
CA ASN A 337 19.44 -27.27 -11.58
C ASN A 337 19.15 -27.87 -10.18
N LEU A 338 17.89 -27.80 -9.73
CA LEU A 338 17.43 -28.32 -8.44
C LEU A 338 16.57 -29.59 -8.60
N GLY A 339 16.77 -30.55 -7.71
CA GLY A 339 15.99 -31.78 -7.59
C GLY A 339 15.42 -31.93 -6.19
N PHE A 340 14.42 -32.81 -6.09
CA PHE A 340 13.59 -32.98 -4.90
C PHE A 340 13.65 -34.44 -4.43
N GLN A 341 13.71 -34.68 -3.13
CA GLN A 341 13.84 -36.03 -2.56
C GLN A 341 12.71 -36.98 -3.01
N GLY A 342 11.50 -36.44 -3.21
CA GLY A 342 10.35 -37.13 -3.79
C GLY A 342 10.55 -37.66 -5.22
N GLU A 343 11.60 -37.24 -5.93
CA GLU A 343 12.05 -37.84 -7.20
C GLU A 343 12.73 -39.22 -7.00
N GLY A 344 12.66 -39.81 -5.80
CA GLY A 344 13.12 -41.17 -5.50
C GLY A 344 14.60 -41.28 -5.18
N LYS A 345 15.24 -40.21 -4.67
CA LYS A 345 16.67 -40.20 -4.32
C LYS A 345 16.88 -40.10 -2.81
N THR A 346 17.89 -40.81 -2.31
CA THR A 346 18.45 -40.58 -0.96
C THR A 346 19.36 -39.35 -0.99
N GLY A 347 19.11 -38.38 -0.11
CA GLY A 347 19.84 -37.13 -0.05
C GLY A 347 19.01 -36.02 0.59
N PRO A 348 19.45 -34.75 0.47
CA PRO A 348 18.72 -33.60 0.98
C PRO A 348 17.31 -33.49 0.40
N ALA A 349 16.38 -32.85 1.12
CA ALA A 349 15.02 -32.59 0.62
C ALA A 349 15.05 -31.88 -0.75
N LEU A 350 15.79 -30.78 -0.85
CA LEU A 350 16.11 -30.03 -2.08
C LEU A 350 17.61 -30.12 -2.37
N PHE A 351 18.05 -30.62 -3.53
CA PHE A 351 19.46 -30.89 -3.83
C PHE A 351 19.92 -30.42 -5.23
N VAL A 352 21.23 -30.27 -5.42
CA VAL A 352 21.87 -29.95 -6.73
C VAL A 352 21.77 -31.14 -7.70
N LYS A 353 21.10 -30.99 -8.86
CA LYS A 353 20.92 -32.06 -9.87
C LYS A 353 22.21 -32.41 -10.62
N ASP A 354 22.87 -31.41 -11.19
CA ASP A 354 24.17 -31.49 -11.87
C ASP A 354 25.22 -30.77 -11.02
N ALA A 355 26.07 -31.53 -10.34
CA ALA A 355 27.11 -31.01 -9.45
C ALA A 355 28.22 -30.21 -10.15
N ALA A 356 28.32 -30.29 -11.49
CA ALA A 356 29.26 -29.48 -12.27
C ALA A 356 28.79 -28.03 -12.46
N LYS A 357 27.55 -27.71 -12.09
CA LYS A 357 26.94 -26.38 -12.20
C LYS A 357 26.39 -25.94 -10.84
N PRO A 358 26.38 -24.63 -10.54
CA PRO A 358 25.56 -24.13 -9.43
C PRO A 358 24.08 -24.44 -9.69
N ALA A 359 23.33 -24.61 -8.61
CA ALA A 359 21.87 -24.63 -8.64
C ALA A 359 21.32 -23.36 -7.98
N THR A 360 20.20 -22.85 -8.50
CA THR A 360 19.67 -21.53 -8.15
C THR A 360 18.20 -21.62 -7.79
N LEU A 361 17.86 -21.23 -6.56
CA LEU A 361 16.49 -20.94 -6.13
C LEU A 361 16.35 -19.44 -5.92
N VAL A 362 15.36 -18.79 -6.55
CA VAL A 362 15.00 -17.39 -6.24
C VAL A 362 13.56 -17.35 -5.72
N LEU A 363 13.40 -16.91 -4.48
CA LEU A 363 12.11 -16.72 -3.84
C LEU A 363 11.80 -15.21 -3.77
N ARG A 364 10.61 -14.83 -4.24
CA ARG A 364 10.00 -13.53 -3.95
C ARG A 364 9.31 -13.58 -2.59
N MET A 365 9.36 -12.50 -1.82
CA MET A 365 8.67 -12.36 -0.54
C MET A 365 7.84 -11.07 -0.54
N PRO A 366 6.67 -11.08 -1.21
CA PRO A 366 5.74 -9.96 -1.19
C PRO A 366 4.95 -9.95 0.13
N SER A 367 4.65 -8.75 0.62
CA SER A 367 3.79 -8.51 1.77
C SER A 367 2.97 -7.26 1.50
N SER A 368 1.66 -7.33 1.76
CA SER A 368 0.83 -6.12 1.85
C SER A 368 1.18 -5.25 3.07
N TYR A 369 1.87 -5.80 4.07
CA TYR A 369 2.08 -5.16 5.36
C TYR A 369 3.57 -4.90 5.60
N VAL A 370 3.91 -3.75 6.19
CA VAL A 370 5.31 -3.34 6.37
C VAL A 370 6.07 -4.30 7.27
N CYS A 371 7.22 -4.79 6.80
CA CYS A 371 8.10 -5.63 7.61
C CYS A 371 8.83 -4.78 8.68
N LEU A 372 8.67 -5.17 9.95
CA LEU A 372 9.29 -4.57 11.13
C LEU A 372 10.55 -5.35 11.60
N GLY A 373 10.70 -6.57 11.12
CA GLY A 373 11.84 -7.46 11.32
C GLY A 373 11.61 -8.76 10.55
N GLY A 374 12.63 -9.61 10.49
CA GLY A 374 12.47 -10.93 9.90
C GLY A 374 13.67 -11.84 10.16
N GLU A 375 13.47 -13.11 9.89
CA GLU A 375 14.43 -14.18 10.15
C GLU A 375 14.36 -15.22 9.03
N LEU A 376 15.52 -15.73 8.64
CA LEU A 376 15.67 -16.89 7.76
C LEU A 376 16.36 -17.99 8.55
N THR A 377 15.71 -19.14 8.71
CA THR A 377 16.34 -20.37 9.19
C THR A 377 16.36 -21.42 8.08
N LEU A 378 17.44 -22.19 8.01
CA LEU A 378 17.57 -23.29 7.05
C LEU A 378 18.44 -24.40 7.63
N MET A 379 18.16 -25.64 7.24
CA MET A 379 19.03 -26.78 7.53
C MET A 379 19.83 -27.07 6.26
N ALA A 380 21.09 -26.65 6.25
CA ALA A 380 21.99 -26.89 5.12
C ALA A 380 22.56 -28.30 5.21
N LEU A 381 22.56 -29.02 4.09
CA LEU A 381 23.45 -30.17 3.89
C LEU A 381 24.50 -29.76 2.86
N VAL A 382 25.78 -29.85 3.23
CA VAL A 382 26.89 -29.42 2.38
C VAL A 382 27.81 -30.60 2.11
N GLY A 383 27.91 -30.99 0.83
CA GLY A 383 28.82 -32.04 0.40
C GLY A 383 30.28 -31.59 0.40
N ALA A 384 31.19 -32.54 0.15
CA ALA A 384 32.63 -32.24 0.13
C ALA A 384 32.96 -31.17 -0.93
N GLY A 385 33.54 -30.03 -0.49
CA GLY A 385 33.83 -28.88 -1.35
C GLY A 385 32.60 -28.09 -1.81
N GLY A 386 31.42 -28.34 -1.23
CA GLY A 386 30.19 -27.64 -1.53
C GLY A 386 30.02 -26.31 -0.78
N GLU A 387 29.01 -25.54 -1.19
CA GLU A 387 28.56 -24.34 -0.47
C GLU A 387 27.09 -24.04 -0.74
N VAL A 388 26.43 -23.41 0.23
CA VAL A 388 25.13 -22.74 0.07
C VAL A 388 25.34 -21.24 0.33
N VAL A 389 25.04 -20.39 -0.64
CA VAL A 389 25.16 -18.93 -0.54
C VAL A 389 23.76 -18.31 -0.61
N VAL A 390 23.45 -17.39 0.29
CA VAL A 390 22.20 -16.63 0.31
C VAL A 390 22.48 -15.18 -0.03
N ALA A 391 21.78 -14.64 -1.02
CA ALA A 391 21.83 -13.25 -1.43
C ALA A 391 20.44 -12.58 -1.40
N PHE A 392 20.42 -11.27 -1.14
CA PHE A 392 19.24 -10.44 -0.95
C PHE A 392 19.14 -9.35 -2.04
N SER A 393 17.91 -8.99 -2.42
CA SER A 393 17.58 -7.85 -3.28
C SER A 393 16.26 -7.18 -2.85
N ASP A 394 16.26 -5.87 -2.62
CA ASP A 394 15.07 -5.04 -2.42
C ASP A 394 14.72 -4.15 -3.63
N ASN A 395 15.47 -4.25 -4.73
CA ASN A 395 15.25 -3.55 -6.00
C ASN A 395 14.87 -4.50 -7.14
N ASN A 396 13.86 -5.35 -6.90
CA ASN A 396 13.28 -6.27 -7.88
C ASN A 396 14.24 -7.29 -8.53
N GLY A 397 15.41 -7.56 -7.91
CA GLY A 397 16.40 -8.52 -8.40
C GLY A 397 17.50 -7.90 -9.28
N LEU A 398 17.54 -6.57 -9.41
CA LEU A 398 18.56 -5.86 -10.19
C LEU A 398 19.94 -5.96 -9.52
N ASP A 399 20.04 -5.68 -8.22
CA ASP A 399 21.25 -5.87 -7.42
C ASP A 399 21.12 -7.01 -6.42
N TRP A 400 22.25 -7.64 -6.10
CA TRP A 400 22.33 -8.75 -5.17
C TRP A 400 23.45 -8.56 -4.16
N LYS A 401 23.10 -8.57 -2.87
CA LYS A 401 24.05 -8.56 -1.75
C LYS A 401 24.10 -9.93 -1.08
N GLU A 402 25.29 -10.52 -0.94
CA GLU A 402 25.47 -11.72 -0.11
C GLU A 402 25.15 -11.40 1.37
N ILE A 403 24.30 -12.22 1.99
CA ILE A 403 23.87 -12.10 3.39
C ILE A 403 24.19 -13.35 4.23
N GLY A 404 24.62 -14.45 3.60
CA GLY A 404 25.11 -15.63 4.29
C GLY A 404 25.78 -16.61 3.35
N LYS A 405 26.76 -17.35 3.88
CA LYS A 405 27.51 -18.37 3.15
C LYS A 405 27.84 -19.53 4.09
N PHE A 406 27.46 -20.73 3.69
CA PHE A 406 27.55 -21.94 4.51
C PHE A 406 28.34 -23.01 3.77
N THR A 407 29.47 -23.43 4.35
CA THR A 407 30.40 -24.42 3.79
C THR A 407 30.46 -25.70 4.63
N ALA A 408 29.51 -25.88 5.55
CA ALA A 408 29.36 -27.04 6.40
C ALA A 408 27.86 -27.29 6.64
N SER A 409 27.49 -28.56 6.85
CA SER A 409 26.11 -28.96 7.18
C SER A 409 25.70 -28.49 8.57
N GLY A 410 24.39 -28.29 8.76
CA GLY A 410 23.76 -27.98 10.04
C GLY A 410 22.73 -26.86 9.95
N ASP A 411 22.06 -26.60 11.07
CA ASP A 411 21.11 -25.49 11.20
C ASP A 411 21.81 -24.14 11.08
N GLN A 412 21.25 -23.27 10.26
CA GLN A 412 21.73 -21.91 10.00
C GLN A 412 20.60 -20.91 10.24
N LYS A 413 20.97 -19.72 10.72
CA LYS A 413 20.03 -18.64 11.04
C LYS A 413 20.63 -17.30 10.65
N LEU A 414 19.84 -16.50 9.92
CA LEU A 414 20.19 -15.14 9.49
C LEU A 414 19.12 -14.16 9.96
N ASP A 415 19.55 -13.08 10.61
CA ASP A 415 18.68 -11.93 10.90
C ASP A 415 18.44 -11.13 9.61
N LEU A 416 17.19 -11.06 9.17
CA LEU A 416 16.80 -10.29 7.99
C LEU A 416 16.42 -8.85 8.34
N LYS A 417 16.23 -8.48 9.62
CA LYS A 417 15.78 -7.13 10.02
C LYS A 417 16.64 -5.99 9.44
N PRO A 418 17.99 -6.07 9.35
CA PRO A 418 18.81 -5.04 8.72
C PRO A 418 18.54 -4.84 7.22
N HIS A 419 17.83 -5.77 6.58
CA HIS A 419 17.55 -5.81 5.14
C HIS A 419 16.07 -5.55 4.82
N VAL A 420 15.14 -6.15 5.58
CA VAL A 420 13.69 -6.09 5.31
C VAL A 420 12.95 -4.97 6.01
N TYR A 421 13.58 -4.24 6.94
CA TYR A 421 12.89 -3.19 7.68
C TYR A 421 12.36 -2.08 6.75
N ARG A 422 11.08 -1.73 6.89
CA ARG A 422 10.34 -0.83 5.97
C ARG A 422 10.20 -1.32 4.52
N ARG A 423 10.36 -2.62 4.26
CA ARG A 423 10.11 -3.23 2.94
C ARG A 423 8.74 -3.91 2.89
N TYR A 424 8.25 -4.04 1.66
CA TYR A 424 6.99 -4.70 1.28
C TYR A 424 7.21 -5.81 0.24
N ASP A 425 8.32 -5.79 -0.50
CA ASP A 425 8.67 -6.83 -1.46
C ASP A 425 10.20 -6.92 -1.53
N TYR A 426 10.74 -8.13 -1.56
CA TYR A 426 12.16 -8.40 -1.70
C TYR A 426 12.37 -9.82 -2.25
N ARG A 427 13.61 -10.14 -2.64
CA ARG A 427 13.98 -11.46 -3.15
C ARG A 427 15.13 -12.06 -2.35
N LEU A 428 15.07 -13.37 -2.15
CA LEU A 428 16.18 -14.20 -1.67
C LEU A 428 16.62 -15.14 -2.78
N LYS A 429 17.93 -15.17 -3.05
CA LYS A 429 18.57 -16.09 -3.98
C LYS A 429 19.46 -17.04 -3.21
N PHE A 430 19.20 -18.34 -3.35
CA PHE A 430 20.02 -19.41 -2.81
C PHE A 430 20.81 -20.02 -3.96
N THR A 431 22.14 -19.97 -3.87
CA THR A 431 23.06 -20.60 -4.82
C THR A 431 23.71 -21.80 -4.13
N LEU A 432 23.46 -23.01 -4.64
CA LEU A 432 23.96 -24.26 -4.08
C LEU A 432 25.02 -24.86 -5.01
N LYS A 433 26.12 -25.39 -4.46
CA LYS A 433 27.21 -26.00 -5.25
C LYS A 433 27.74 -27.28 -4.59
N GLY A 434 28.28 -28.18 -5.42
CA GLY A 434 28.90 -29.43 -4.97
C GLY A 434 27.93 -30.61 -4.92
N ALA A 435 28.48 -31.81 -5.08
CA ALA A 435 27.70 -33.05 -5.05
C ALA A 435 27.24 -33.35 -3.61
N GLY A 436 25.95 -33.66 -3.44
CA GLY A 436 25.34 -33.90 -2.13
C GLY A 436 24.98 -32.63 -1.34
N THR A 437 25.17 -31.44 -1.93
CA THR A 437 24.73 -30.18 -1.32
C THR A 437 23.24 -29.94 -1.57
N GLY A 438 22.55 -29.42 -0.55
CA GLY A 438 21.11 -29.20 -0.53
C GLY A 438 20.59 -28.49 0.72
N LEU A 439 19.27 -28.41 0.83
CA LEU A 439 18.52 -27.95 2.00
C LEU A 439 17.54 -29.04 2.43
N ASP A 440 17.46 -29.31 3.73
CA ASP A 440 16.44 -30.19 4.34
C ASP A 440 15.25 -29.42 4.91
N ALA A 441 15.49 -28.20 5.37
CA ALA A 441 14.47 -27.28 5.88
C ALA A 441 14.78 -25.85 5.45
N LEU A 442 13.74 -25.05 5.26
CA LEU A 442 13.81 -23.63 4.95
C LEU A 442 12.56 -22.96 5.54
N LYS A 443 12.76 -21.95 6.39
CA LYS A 443 11.70 -21.09 6.93
C LYS A 443 12.10 -19.63 6.82
N ILE A 444 11.19 -18.80 6.34
CA ILE A 444 11.31 -17.34 6.31
C ILE A 444 10.15 -16.78 7.14
N ALA A 445 10.44 -15.92 8.12
CA ALA A 445 9.43 -15.35 9.01
C ALA A 445 9.62 -13.83 9.17
N HIS A 446 8.51 -13.10 9.30
CA HIS A 446 8.51 -11.65 9.50
C HIS A 446 7.58 -11.24 10.63
N ASP A 447 7.99 -10.22 11.40
CA ASP A 447 7.05 -9.37 12.13
C ASP A 447 6.54 -8.28 11.20
N ILE A 448 5.22 -8.12 11.06
CA ILE A 448 4.59 -7.08 10.24
C ILE A 448 3.76 -6.09 11.07
N GLN A 449 3.56 -4.87 10.57
CA GLN A 449 2.57 -3.92 11.10
C GLN A 449 1.32 -3.88 10.22
N HIS A 450 0.15 -3.83 10.83
CA HIS A 450 -1.11 -3.51 10.14
C HIS A 450 -2.00 -2.63 11.02
N SER A 451 -2.98 -1.95 10.42
CA SER A 451 -4.06 -1.34 11.21
C SER A 451 -5.03 -2.42 11.67
N GLN A 452 -5.64 -2.25 12.85
CA GLN A 452 -6.72 -3.14 13.30
C GLN A 452 -8.09 -2.75 12.71
N ARG A 453 -8.30 -1.48 12.34
CA ARG A 453 -9.62 -0.94 11.97
C ARG A 453 -10.27 -1.52 10.70
N PRO A 454 -9.52 -1.86 9.61
CA PRO A 454 -10.11 -2.50 8.43
C PRO A 454 -10.06 -4.02 8.47
N LEU A 455 -9.54 -4.64 9.54
CA LEU A 455 -9.64 -6.08 9.68
C LEU A 455 -11.11 -6.49 9.85
N PRO A 456 -11.52 -7.66 9.32
CA PRO A 456 -12.91 -8.11 9.32
C PRO A 456 -13.36 -8.57 10.71
N ALA A 457 -13.57 -7.61 11.61
CA ALA A 457 -13.97 -7.84 12.99
C ALA A 457 -15.39 -8.44 13.08
N LEU A 458 -15.62 -9.17 14.16
CA LEU A 458 -16.91 -9.72 14.53
C LEU A 458 -17.58 -8.80 15.56
N ASP A 459 -18.91 -8.78 15.59
CA ASP A 459 -19.71 -8.19 16.67
C ASP A 459 -20.69 -9.24 17.24
N ARG A 460 -21.40 -8.89 18.31
CA ARG A 460 -22.43 -9.74 18.92
C ARG A 460 -23.53 -10.10 17.92
N GLY A 461 -23.96 -11.36 17.94
CA GLY A 461 -24.97 -11.89 17.05
C GLY A 461 -24.35 -12.51 15.80
N GLU A 462 -25.10 -12.52 14.70
CA GLU A 462 -24.65 -13.11 13.45
C GLU A 462 -23.74 -12.16 12.66
N ASN A 463 -22.58 -12.67 12.25
CA ASN A 463 -21.64 -12.00 11.34
C ASN A 463 -21.60 -12.73 10.01
N THR A 464 -21.65 -11.99 8.92
CA THR A 464 -21.57 -12.53 7.56
C THR A 464 -20.14 -12.36 7.07
N ILE A 465 -19.43 -13.47 6.93
CA ILE A 465 -18.04 -13.47 6.48
C ILE A 465 -17.99 -13.84 5.02
N THR A 466 -17.31 -13.03 4.21
CA THR A 466 -17.09 -13.30 2.79
C THR A 466 -15.60 -13.52 2.55
N PHE A 467 -15.27 -14.71 2.08
CA PHE A 467 -13.98 -15.02 1.50
C PHE A 467 -13.99 -14.64 0.01
N CYS A 468 -12.89 -14.05 -0.47
CA CYS A 468 -12.65 -13.83 -1.89
C CYS A 468 -11.18 -14.06 -2.24
N ALA A 469 -10.94 -14.62 -3.42
CA ALA A 469 -9.69 -14.57 -4.17
C ALA A 469 -10.05 -14.03 -5.58
N GLU A 470 -9.51 -12.86 -5.92
CA GLU A 470 -9.73 -12.20 -7.20
C GLU A 470 -8.85 -12.87 -8.30
N PRO A 471 -8.82 -12.40 -9.58
CA PRO A 471 -7.95 -12.98 -10.59
C PRO A 471 -6.49 -13.09 -10.10
N PRO A 472 -5.73 -14.09 -10.58
CA PRO A 472 -4.41 -14.40 -10.04
C PRO A 472 -3.36 -13.40 -10.55
N GLU A 473 -3.46 -12.16 -10.10
CA GLU A 473 -2.51 -11.07 -10.39
C GLU A 473 -1.47 -10.95 -9.27
N GLY A 474 -0.23 -10.68 -9.65
CA GLY A 474 0.81 -10.13 -8.78
C GLY A 474 1.17 -8.72 -9.23
N THR A 475 1.90 -7.97 -8.41
CA THR A 475 2.35 -6.61 -8.74
C THR A 475 3.87 -6.50 -8.56
N ILE A 476 4.60 -5.98 -9.54
CA ILE A 476 5.96 -5.48 -9.36
C ILE A 476 5.90 -3.96 -9.21
N THR A 477 6.35 -3.46 -8.05
CA THR A 477 6.37 -2.03 -7.75
C THR A 477 7.77 -1.44 -7.96
N ILE A 478 7.84 -0.26 -8.59
CA ILE A 478 8.96 0.67 -8.48
C ILE A 478 8.45 1.89 -7.70
N GLU A 479 8.89 2.01 -6.46
CA GLU A 479 8.69 3.16 -5.58
C GLU A 479 9.96 3.31 -4.75
N GLY A 480 10.60 4.48 -4.83
CA GLY A 480 11.85 4.75 -4.14
C GLY A 480 12.00 6.24 -3.83
N SER A 481 12.71 6.55 -2.75
CA SER A 481 12.93 7.92 -2.30
C SER A 481 13.58 8.77 -3.39
N THR A 482 13.07 9.98 -3.61
CA THR A 482 13.77 11.01 -4.40
C THR A 482 14.69 11.90 -3.56
N ASP A 483 14.66 11.81 -2.22
CA ASP A 483 15.64 12.49 -1.35
C ASP A 483 16.85 11.55 -1.09
N PRO A 484 18.07 11.91 -1.51
CA PRO A 484 19.26 11.09 -1.33
C PRO A 484 19.68 10.96 0.15
N LYS A 485 19.19 11.81 1.06
CA LYS A 485 19.41 11.69 2.52
C LYS A 485 18.73 10.46 3.14
N ASN A 486 17.86 9.79 2.38
CA ASN A 486 17.19 8.57 2.80
C ASN A 486 17.95 7.30 2.40
N LYS A 487 19.09 7.42 1.71
CA LYS A 487 19.97 6.29 1.39
C LYS A 487 20.33 5.51 2.65
N GLY A 488 20.16 4.18 2.60
CA GLY A 488 20.40 3.29 3.74
C GLY A 488 19.27 3.23 4.77
N LYS A 489 18.26 4.11 4.67
CA LYS A 489 16.98 3.98 5.41
C LYS A 489 15.92 3.30 4.54
N GLN A 490 15.97 3.58 3.23
CA GLN A 490 15.03 3.11 2.21
C GLN A 490 15.74 3.04 0.85
N VAL A 491 15.16 2.31 -0.11
CA VAL A 491 15.60 2.34 -1.52
C VAL A 491 15.42 3.73 -2.12
N LEU A 492 16.36 4.16 -2.96
CA LEU A 492 16.25 5.37 -3.78
C LEU A 492 15.66 5.03 -5.15
N TYR A 493 15.05 6.01 -5.83
CA TYR A 493 14.57 5.84 -7.21
C TYR A 493 15.69 5.42 -8.19
N THR A 494 16.95 5.81 -7.90
CA THR A 494 18.14 5.44 -8.69
C THR A 494 18.52 3.98 -8.57
N ASP A 495 18.12 3.32 -7.48
CA ASP A 495 18.47 1.92 -7.21
C ASP A 495 17.65 0.96 -8.12
N PHE A 496 16.65 1.47 -8.84
CA PHE A 496 15.92 0.76 -9.90
C PHE A 496 16.53 0.95 -11.30
N HIS A 497 17.80 1.41 -11.36
CA HIS A 497 18.57 1.61 -12.59
C HIS A 497 17.85 2.35 -13.75
N PRO A 498 17.16 3.48 -13.50
CA PRO A 498 16.52 4.22 -14.58
C PRO A 498 17.55 4.88 -15.50
N GLU A 499 17.29 4.83 -16.81
CA GLU A 499 17.99 5.69 -17.77
C GLU A 499 17.60 7.16 -17.51
N ARG A 500 18.58 8.06 -17.50
CA ARG A 500 18.38 9.48 -17.20
C ARG A 500 19.07 10.35 -18.25
N LYS A 501 18.36 11.37 -18.75
CA LYS A 501 18.86 12.36 -19.69
C LYS A 501 18.40 13.75 -19.25
N ASN A 502 19.34 14.66 -19.03
CA ASN A 502 19.07 16.00 -18.51
C ASN A 502 18.24 16.00 -17.19
N ILE A 503 18.48 15.02 -16.32
CA ILE A 503 18.02 14.99 -14.93
C ILE A 503 19.23 15.32 -14.05
N LYS A 504 19.02 15.91 -12.87
CA LYS A 504 20.09 16.09 -11.88
C LYS A 504 20.46 14.75 -11.23
N ASP A 505 21.67 14.68 -10.67
CA ASP A 505 22.14 13.48 -9.98
C ASP A 505 21.54 13.28 -8.59
N ASP A 506 21.23 14.38 -7.90
CA ASP A 506 20.77 14.40 -6.51
C ASP A 506 19.24 14.31 -6.37
N LEU A 507 18.49 14.88 -7.32
CA LEU A 507 17.03 15.00 -7.28
C LEU A 507 16.41 14.71 -8.64
N LEU A 508 15.16 14.23 -8.65
CA LEU A 508 14.39 14.00 -9.87
C LEU A 508 13.84 15.34 -10.42
N VAL A 509 14.77 16.17 -10.91
CA VAL A 509 14.58 17.54 -11.39
C VAL A 509 15.27 17.68 -12.74
N LEU A 510 14.66 18.38 -13.69
CA LEU A 510 15.29 18.65 -14.98
C LEU A 510 16.50 19.59 -14.84
N SER A 511 17.61 19.26 -15.51
CA SER A 511 18.83 20.07 -15.60
C SER A 511 18.96 20.87 -16.91
N ALA A 512 18.08 20.64 -17.89
CA ALA A 512 17.97 21.42 -19.14
C ALA A 512 16.50 21.76 -19.46
N ALA A 513 16.23 22.44 -20.59
CA ALA A 513 14.86 22.81 -21.00
C ALA A 513 13.94 21.61 -21.25
N THR A 514 14.50 20.45 -21.58
CA THR A 514 13.82 19.16 -21.65
C THR A 514 14.71 18.06 -21.08
N GLY A 515 14.11 16.97 -20.61
CA GLY A 515 14.83 15.79 -20.12
C GLY A 515 13.90 14.58 -19.96
N GLU A 516 14.49 13.43 -19.70
CA GLU A 516 13.79 12.14 -19.68
C GLU A 516 14.33 11.29 -18.53
N VAL A 517 13.44 10.58 -17.83
CA VAL A 517 13.79 9.45 -16.97
C VAL A 517 12.96 8.23 -17.38
N THR A 518 13.61 7.09 -17.60
CA THR A 518 12.96 5.85 -18.07
C THR A 518 13.29 4.71 -17.12
N PHE A 519 12.27 4.14 -16.49
CA PHE A 519 12.42 3.00 -15.58
C PHE A 519 12.17 1.68 -16.32
N PRO A 520 13.11 0.71 -16.28
CA PRO A 520 12.84 -0.64 -16.73
C PRO A 520 11.99 -1.39 -15.70
N VAL A 521 10.97 -2.11 -16.16
CA VAL A 521 10.14 -2.99 -15.35
C VAL A 521 10.12 -4.37 -15.98
N GLU A 522 10.33 -5.42 -15.19
CA GLU A 522 10.20 -6.81 -15.59
C GLU A 522 9.27 -7.56 -14.62
N THR A 523 8.45 -8.46 -15.15
CA THR A 523 7.46 -9.23 -14.40
C THR A 523 7.59 -10.73 -14.67
N PRO A 524 7.30 -11.62 -13.69
CA PRO A 524 7.38 -13.08 -13.89
C PRO A 524 6.40 -13.60 -14.95
N GLY A 525 5.22 -13.00 -15.01
CA GLY A 525 4.17 -13.28 -15.98
C GLY A 525 3.87 -12.10 -16.89
N ASP A 526 2.81 -12.21 -17.66
CA ASP A 526 2.41 -11.19 -18.63
C ASP A 526 1.79 -10.00 -17.91
N ILE A 527 2.24 -8.80 -18.22
CA ILE A 527 1.74 -7.54 -17.66
C ILE A 527 0.28 -7.35 -18.10
N THR A 528 -0.63 -7.17 -17.14
CA THR A 528 -2.06 -6.93 -17.38
C THR A 528 -2.39 -5.44 -17.38
N ARG A 529 -1.72 -4.65 -16.53
CA ARG A 529 -1.85 -3.18 -16.50
C ARG A 529 -0.63 -2.50 -15.85
N LEU A 530 -0.39 -1.26 -16.24
CA LEU A 530 0.51 -0.34 -15.55
C LEU A 530 -0.31 0.70 -14.79
N ARG A 531 0.00 0.95 -13.52
CA ARG A 531 -0.62 1.99 -12.70
C ARG A 531 0.46 2.96 -12.23
N VAL A 532 0.25 4.25 -12.40
CA VAL A 532 1.26 5.28 -12.14
C VAL A 532 0.70 6.38 -11.23
N GLY A 533 1.21 6.43 -10.00
CA GLY A 533 1.00 7.54 -9.06
C GLY A 533 2.17 8.51 -9.10
N ILE A 534 1.89 9.81 -9.17
CA ILE A 534 2.91 10.85 -9.28
C ILE A 534 2.53 12.12 -8.50
N TYR A 535 3.47 12.68 -7.75
CA TYR A 535 3.39 14.04 -7.23
C TYR A 535 4.51 14.88 -7.85
N TYR A 536 4.13 15.90 -8.61
CA TYR A 536 5.04 16.67 -9.46
C TYR A 536 4.89 18.18 -9.22
N ARG A 537 5.81 18.95 -9.80
CA ARG A 537 5.76 20.40 -9.91
C ARG A 537 5.97 20.82 -11.36
N ALA A 538 5.15 21.76 -11.81
CA ALA A 538 5.21 22.38 -13.14
C ALA A 538 4.58 23.78 -13.07
N ARG A 539 5.36 24.83 -12.78
CA ARG A 539 4.80 26.14 -12.37
C ARG A 539 4.40 27.05 -13.53
N ASP A 540 5.06 26.92 -14.67
CA ASP A 540 4.69 27.61 -15.90
C ASP A 540 3.65 26.78 -16.70
N PRO A 541 2.74 27.39 -17.46
CA PRO A 541 1.85 26.66 -18.39
C PRO A 541 2.58 25.82 -19.45
N LYS A 542 3.89 26.01 -19.65
CA LYS A 542 4.76 25.22 -20.54
C LYS A 542 5.69 24.27 -19.78
N ASP A 543 5.65 24.24 -18.45
CA ASP A 543 6.25 23.16 -17.67
C ASP A 543 5.33 21.93 -17.77
N SER A 544 5.88 20.73 -17.95
CA SER A 544 5.08 19.49 -17.95
C SER A 544 5.92 18.23 -17.77
N TRP A 545 5.27 17.13 -17.36
CA TRP A 545 5.76 15.77 -17.56
C TRP A 545 4.75 14.95 -18.37
N ASP A 546 5.19 14.38 -19.48
CA ASP A 546 4.44 13.36 -20.24
C ASP A 546 4.88 11.97 -19.78
N ILE A 547 3.93 11.07 -19.55
CA ILE A 547 4.16 9.70 -19.10
C ILE A 547 3.76 8.74 -20.21
N ALA A 548 4.65 7.83 -20.59
CA ALA A 548 4.40 6.82 -21.62
C ALA A 548 5.08 5.48 -21.26
N ALA A 549 4.53 4.39 -21.78
CA ALA A 549 5.15 3.07 -21.72
C ALA A 549 5.61 2.58 -23.10
N SER A 550 6.65 1.75 -23.12
CA SER A 550 7.06 0.96 -24.28
C SER A 550 7.15 -0.51 -23.89
N PHE A 551 6.62 -1.37 -24.76
CA PHE A 551 6.56 -2.82 -24.57
C PHE A 551 7.40 -3.60 -25.61
N ASP A 552 8.17 -2.89 -26.45
CA ASP A 552 8.94 -3.45 -27.59
C ASP A 552 10.43 -3.09 -27.58
N GLY A 553 10.93 -2.65 -26.43
CA GLY A 553 12.32 -2.21 -26.21
C GLY A 553 12.56 -0.75 -26.57
N GLY A 554 11.55 0.12 -26.44
CA GLY A 554 11.66 1.57 -26.67
C GLY A 554 11.43 2.03 -28.11
N LYS A 555 10.94 1.16 -29.00
CA LYS A 555 10.72 1.48 -30.43
C LYS A 555 9.40 2.21 -30.62
N THR A 556 8.35 1.80 -29.93
CA THR A 556 7.05 2.49 -29.87
C THR A 556 6.70 2.88 -28.44
N TRP A 557 5.94 3.96 -28.29
CA TRP A 557 5.58 4.57 -27.01
C TRP A 557 4.09 4.88 -26.95
N GLN A 558 3.41 4.26 -25.99
CA GLN A 558 1.99 4.43 -25.72
C GLN A 558 1.80 5.45 -24.58
N PRO A 559 1.05 6.55 -24.78
CA PRO A 559 0.77 7.50 -23.71
C PRO A 559 0.01 6.87 -22.55
N ILE A 560 0.44 7.17 -21.32
CA ILE A 560 -0.25 6.84 -20.07
C ILE A 560 -1.02 8.07 -19.55
N GLY A 561 -0.39 9.25 -19.58
CA GLY A 561 -0.96 10.46 -19.00
C GLY A 561 -0.05 11.67 -19.08
N ARG A 562 -0.59 12.84 -18.73
CA ARG A 562 0.12 14.13 -18.74
C ARG A 562 -0.04 14.87 -17.41
N CYS A 563 1.06 15.47 -16.98
CA CYS A 563 1.22 16.25 -15.76
C CYS A 563 1.63 17.67 -16.14
N GLU A 564 0.66 18.47 -16.58
CA GLU A 564 0.80 19.84 -17.04
C GLU A 564 0.83 20.88 -15.90
N GLY A 565 1.42 22.04 -16.19
CA GLY A 565 1.27 23.27 -15.41
C GLY A 565 0.16 24.18 -15.95
N PRO A 566 -0.12 25.33 -15.29
CA PRO A 566 0.59 25.84 -14.12
C PRO A 566 0.04 25.25 -12.81
N THR A 567 0.92 24.59 -12.04
CA THR A 567 0.66 24.17 -10.67
C THR A 567 1.90 24.32 -9.80
N ARG A 568 1.74 24.72 -8.53
CA ARG A 568 2.86 24.77 -7.58
C ARG A 568 3.46 23.38 -7.43
N ASN A 569 2.60 22.45 -7.03
CA ASN A 569 2.77 21.00 -6.97
C ASN A 569 1.38 20.38 -7.28
N HIS A 570 1.27 19.16 -7.80
CA HIS A 570 -0.01 18.44 -7.94
C HIS A 570 0.17 16.91 -7.92
N GLY A 571 -0.84 16.18 -7.44
CA GLY A 571 -0.88 14.71 -7.39
C GLY A 571 -1.83 14.11 -8.43
N LYS A 572 -1.31 13.29 -9.36
CA LYS A 572 -2.11 12.57 -10.37
C LYS A 572 -1.92 11.05 -10.25
N TYR A 573 -2.91 10.32 -10.75
CA TYR A 573 -2.93 8.86 -10.84
C TYR A 573 -3.45 8.45 -12.22
N PHE A 574 -2.77 7.49 -12.85
CA PHE A 574 -3.10 7.00 -14.18
C PHE A 574 -3.10 5.47 -14.20
N VAL A 575 -3.88 4.89 -15.11
CA VAL A 575 -3.92 3.46 -15.39
C VAL A 575 -3.82 3.27 -16.90
N LEU A 576 -2.96 2.35 -17.33
CA LEU A 576 -2.88 1.83 -18.68
C LEU A 576 -3.14 0.32 -18.64
N ASP A 577 -4.30 -0.09 -19.13
CA ASP A 577 -4.79 -1.47 -19.21
C ASP A 577 -4.63 -2.09 -20.62
N GLN A 578 -4.40 -1.26 -21.64
CA GLN A 578 -4.15 -1.69 -23.02
C GLN A 578 -2.70 -2.15 -23.22
N VAL A 579 -2.33 -3.26 -22.58
CA VAL A 579 -1.00 -3.89 -22.69
C VAL A 579 -0.99 -4.97 -23.79
N PRO A 580 0.06 -5.08 -24.63
CA PRO A 580 0.17 -6.17 -25.59
C PRO A 580 0.27 -7.56 -24.91
N ALA A 581 -0.33 -8.59 -25.51
CA ALA A 581 -0.29 -9.95 -24.99
C ALA A 581 1.12 -10.56 -25.08
N ASN A 582 1.49 -11.43 -24.11
CA ASN A 582 2.82 -12.06 -23.99
C ASN A 582 3.95 -11.06 -23.65
N THR A 583 3.62 -9.87 -23.16
CA THR A 583 4.59 -8.86 -22.73
C THR A 583 4.90 -9.00 -21.24
N LYS A 584 6.16 -9.27 -20.91
CA LYS A 584 6.66 -9.42 -19.52
C LYS A 584 7.59 -8.29 -19.07
N SER A 585 7.82 -7.30 -19.92
CA SER A 585 8.67 -6.16 -19.61
C SER A 585 8.14 -4.88 -20.23
N ALA A 586 8.43 -3.77 -19.56
CA ALA A 586 8.04 -2.44 -19.98
C ALA A 586 9.14 -1.43 -19.67
N LEU A 587 9.23 -0.39 -20.50
CA LEU A 587 9.97 0.83 -20.16
C LEU A 587 8.95 1.93 -19.86
N VAL A 588 8.95 2.48 -18.65
CA VAL A 588 8.06 3.59 -18.27
C VAL A 588 8.84 4.89 -18.24
N ARG A 589 8.53 5.80 -19.16
CA ARG A 589 9.24 7.07 -19.37
C ARG A 589 8.43 8.27 -18.89
N TYR A 590 9.11 9.17 -18.21
CA TYR A 590 8.66 10.53 -17.91
C TYR A 590 9.49 11.50 -18.75
N THR A 591 8.85 12.14 -19.73
CA THR A 591 9.46 13.18 -20.58
C THR A 591 9.07 14.54 -20.04
N GLY A 592 10.05 15.26 -19.48
CA GLY A 592 9.87 16.56 -18.88
C GLY A 592 10.19 17.72 -19.83
N ALA A 593 9.43 18.80 -19.73
CA ALA A 593 9.72 20.10 -20.31
C ALA A 593 9.66 21.19 -19.21
N GLN A 594 10.55 22.18 -19.29
CA GLN A 594 10.52 23.33 -18.37
C GLN A 594 10.87 24.68 -19.02
N ARG A 595 10.11 25.69 -18.61
CA ARG A 595 10.47 27.12 -18.60
C ARG A 595 10.98 27.56 -17.23
N THR A 596 10.52 26.93 -16.13
CA THR A 596 10.99 27.26 -14.77
C THR A 596 11.75 26.09 -14.14
N VAL A 597 11.12 25.34 -13.24
CA VAL A 597 11.66 24.13 -12.61
C VAL A 597 10.56 23.09 -12.61
N ALA A 598 10.71 22.07 -13.45
CA ALA A 598 9.90 20.86 -13.43
C ALA A 598 10.60 19.79 -12.56
N MET A 599 9.82 19.18 -11.66
CA MET A 599 10.31 18.22 -10.66
C MET A 599 9.27 17.12 -10.43
N ILE A 600 9.75 15.92 -10.13
CA ILE A 600 8.96 14.84 -9.53
C ILE A 600 9.43 14.69 -8.08
N TYR A 601 8.52 14.83 -7.13
CA TYR A 601 8.79 14.71 -5.69
C TYR A 601 8.69 13.26 -5.18
N GLN A 602 7.94 12.44 -5.91
CA GLN A 602 7.70 11.03 -5.64
C GLN A 602 6.94 10.44 -6.82
N THR A 603 7.24 9.19 -7.15
CA THR A 603 6.45 8.42 -8.11
C THR A 603 6.43 6.95 -7.72
N ARG A 604 5.32 6.29 -8.04
CA ARG A 604 5.06 4.87 -7.86
C ARG A 604 4.58 4.30 -9.18
N ILE A 605 5.29 3.32 -9.70
CA ILE A 605 4.89 2.52 -10.86
C ILE A 605 4.54 1.13 -10.34
N ASP A 606 3.32 0.68 -10.57
CA ASP A 606 2.91 -0.69 -10.32
C ASP A 606 2.66 -1.37 -11.68
N ALA A 607 3.43 -2.42 -11.98
CA ALA A 607 3.13 -3.33 -13.08
C ALA A 607 2.42 -4.57 -12.52
N ASP A 608 1.12 -4.64 -12.74
CA ASP A 608 0.37 -5.84 -12.42
C ASP A 608 0.55 -6.87 -13.53
N TYR A 609 0.67 -8.14 -13.15
CA TYR A 609 0.94 -9.24 -14.08
C TYR A 609 0.16 -10.49 -13.69
N LEU A 610 -0.18 -11.31 -14.69
CA LEU A 610 -0.80 -12.62 -14.49
C LEU A 610 0.22 -13.60 -13.89
N GLU A 611 -0.02 -14.10 -12.68
CA GLU A 611 0.88 -15.06 -12.03
C GLU A 611 1.05 -16.33 -12.88
N PRO A 612 2.29 -16.72 -13.29
CA PRO A 612 2.50 -17.81 -14.24
C PRO A 612 1.92 -19.17 -13.83
N HIS A 613 1.87 -19.42 -12.51
CA HIS A 613 1.27 -20.58 -11.86
C HIS A 613 0.14 -20.17 -10.90
N GLY A 614 -0.45 -19.00 -11.15
CA GLY A 614 -1.54 -18.47 -10.36
C GLY A 614 -2.86 -19.17 -10.66
N GLY A 615 -3.71 -19.25 -9.64
CA GLY A 615 -5.04 -19.81 -9.75
C GLY A 615 -5.71 -19.87 -8.40
N PHE A 616 -6.68 -20.77 -8.25
CA PHE A 616 -7.33 -21.00 -6.97
C PHE A 616 -6.98 -22.38 -6.40
N ARG A 617 -6.63 -22.41 -5.12
CA ARG A 617 -6.60 -23.58 -4.23
C ARG A 617 -7.42 -23.24 -2.98
N PRO A 618 -8.04 -24.23 -2.32
CA PRO A 618 -8.79 -23.96 -1.10
C PRO A 618 -7.94 -23.25 -0.04
N VAL A 619 -8.53 -22.27 0.64
CA VAL A 619 -7.85 -21.44 1.65
C VAL A 619 -8.49 -21.68 3.00
N LYS A 620 -7.68 -22.01 3.99
CA LYS A 620 -8.10 -22.18 5.38
C LYS A 620 -8.04 -20.83 6.08
N VAL A 621 -9.20 -20.35 6.51
CA VAL A 621 -9.38 -19.14 7.30
C VAL A 621 -9.62 -19.56 8.75
N THR A 622 -8.79 -19.08 9.68
CA THR A 622 -9.01 -19.29 11.12
C THR A 622 -9.21 -17.95 11.82
N TYR A 623 -10.36 -17.81 12.48
CA TYR A 623 -10.62 -16.74 13.44
C TYR A 623 -10.38 -17.24 14.86
N THR A 624 -9.75 -16.40 15.69
CA THR A 624 -9.68 -16.60 17.14
C THR A 624 -10.12 -15.33 17.85
N TRP A 625 -10.99 -15.46 18.85
CA TRP A 625 -11.49 -14.35 19.67
C TRP A 625 -11.83 -14.81 21.09
N ASP A 626 -12.21 -13.89 21.96
CA ASP A 626 -12.60 -14.17 23.35
C ASP A 626 -14.06 -13.75 23.59
N GLU A 627 -14.84 -14.62 24.26
CA GLU A 627 -16.22 -14.37 24.68
C GLU A 627 -16.39 -14.71 26.15
N GLY A 628 -16.70 -13.70 26.97
CA GLY A 628 -16.90 -13.90 28.41
C GLY A 628 -15.66 -14.42 29.17
N GLY A 629 -14.46 -14.24 28.61
CA GLY A 629 -13.21 -14.78 29.16
C GLY A 629 -12.90 -16.22 28.73
N ALA A 630 -13.66 -16.78 27.77
CA ALA A 630 -13.36 -18.05 27.12
C ALA A 630 -12.97 -17.83 25.67
N GLU A 631 -11.83 -18.40 25.26
CA GLU A 631 -11.40 -18.39 23.87
C GLU A 631 -12.38 -19.17 22.97
N LYS A 632 -12.65 -18.59 21.81
CA LYS A 632 -13.45 -19.13 20.73
C LYS A 632 -12.60 -19.19 19.46
N ARG A 633 -12.86 -20.19 18.64
CA ARG A 633 -12.17 -20.41 17.38
C ARG A 633 -13.18 -20.87 16.32
N ASP A 634 -13.07 -20.29 15.14
CA ASP A 634 -13.74 -20.74 13.92
C ASP A 634 -12.69 -21.10 12.88
N VAL A 635 -12.93 -22.16 12.11
CA VAL A 635 -12.05 -22.63 11.04
C VAL A 635 -12.90 -22.96 9.83
N HIS A 636 -12.88 -22.08 8.82
CA HIS A 636 -13.53 -22.29 7.54
C HIS A 636 -12.50 -22.65 6.48
N VAL A 637 -12.79 -23.64 5.64
CA VAL A 637 -11.98 -23.93 4.44
C VAL A 637 -12.79 -23.44 3.23
N ALA A 638 -12.37 -22.31 2.67
CA ALA A 638 -12.99 -21.78 1.48
C ALA A 638 -12.66 -22.68 0.29
N SER A 639 -13.66 -23.36 -0.28
CA SER A 639 -13.50 -24.35 -1.36
C SER A 639 -13.59 -23.75 -2.77
N LYS A 640 -13.95 -22.46 -2.87
CA LYS A 640 -14.17 -21.71 -4.12
C LYS A 640 -13.55 -20.30 -4.03
N PRO A 641 -13.24 -19.64 -5.16
CA PRO A 641 -12.72 -18.28 -5.19
C PRO A 641 -13.60 -17.23 -4.50
N THR A 642 -14.90 -17.48 -4.34
CA THR A 642 -15.79 -16.62 -3.56
C THR A 642 -16.75 -17.49 -2.76
N GLU A 643 -16.80 -17.28 -1.45
CA GLU A 643 -17.72 -17.97 -0.54
C GLU A 643 -18.19 -17.02 0.57
N THR A 644 -19.42 -17.26 1.06
CA THR A 644 -19.96 -16.56 2.22
C THR A 644 -20.39 -17.59 3.27
N TYR A 645 -20.01 -17.35 4.53
CA TYR A 645 -20.35 -18.18 5.68
C TYR A 645 -20.72 -17.29 6.88
N LYS A 646 -21.11 -17.91 8.00
CA LYS A 646 -21.62 -17.22 9.19
C LYS A 646 -20.80 -17.57 10.42
N ILE A 647 -20.45 -16.57 11.22
CA ILE A 647 -19.91 -16.75 12.58
C ILE A 647 -20.86 -16.03 13.55
N THR A 648 -21.36 -16.77 14.55
CA THR A 648 -22.31 -16.21 15.54
C THR A 648 -21.62 -16.04 16.89
N CYS A 649 -21.58 -14.79 17.38
CA CYS A 649 -20.99 -14.45 18.67
C CYS A 649 -22.06 -14.25 19.74
N ALA A 650 -21.97 -14.97 20.87
CA ALA A 650 -23.02 -14.93 21.91
C ALA A 650 -23.04 -13.59 22.68
N SER A 651 -21.85 -13.05 22.93
CA SER A 651 -21.59 -11.74 23.52
C SER A 651 -20.78 -10.87 22.56
N LYS A 652 -20.51 -9.60 22.92
CA LYS A 652 -19.54 -8.80 22.16
C LYS A 652 -18.16 -9.48 22.24
N PRO A 653 -17.53 -9.83 21.11
CA PRO A 653 -16.25 -10.53 21.11
C PRO A 653 -15.08 -9.57 21.39
N THR A 654 -13.98 -10.10 21.94
CA THR A 654 -12.66 -9.45 21.92
C THR A 654 -11.82 -10.18 20.89
N MET A 655 -11.56 -9.57 19.75
CA MET A 655 -10.85 -10.23 18.64
C MET A 655 -9.41 -10.57 19.07
N LYS A 656 -8.86 -11.74 18.66
CA LYS A 656 -7.44 -12.07 18.87
C LYS A 656 -6.67 -12.07 17.56
N SER A 657 -7.03 -12.97 16.64
CA SER A 657 -6.29 -13.16 15.40
C SER A 657 -7.16 -13.64 14.24
N LEU A 658 -6.65 -13.37 13.04
CA LEU A 658 -7.13 -13.90 11.76
C LEU A 658 -5.93 -14.49 11.03
N VAL A 659 -5.95 -15.81 10.83
CA VAL A 659 -4.94 -16.56 10.07
C VAL A 659 -5.52 -16.94 8.70
N VAL A 660 -4.74 -16.77 7.65
CA VAL A 660 -5.01 -17.32 6.32
C VAL A 660 -3.79 -18.09 5.82
N GLU A 661 -4.03 -19.29 5.30
CA GLU A 661 -3.04 -20.20 4.71
C GLU A 661 -3.75 -21.12 3.71
N LEU A 662 -3.02 -21.73 2.76
CA LEU A 662 -3.64 -22.75 1.90
C LEU A 662 -4.10 -23.96 2.73
N ALA A 663 -5.18 -24.60 2.33
CA ALA A 663 -5.53 -25.92 2.85
C ALA A 663 -4.60 -26.99 2.24
N GLU A 664 -4.31 -28.00 3.05
CA GLU A 664 -3.58 -29.23 2.69
C GLU A 664 -4.56 -30.31 2.20
#